data_AF-A0A7J5TV93-F1
#
_entry.id   AF-A0A7J5TV93-F1
#
_cell.length_a   1.000
_cell.length_b   1.000
_cell.length_c   1.000
_cell.angle_alpha   90.00
_cell.angle_beta   90.00
_cell.angle_gamma   90.00
#
_symmetry.space_group_name_H-M   'P 1'
#
loop_
_entity.id
_entity.type
_entity.pdbx_description
1 polymer ?
#
loop_
_entity_poly.entity_id
_entity_poly.type
_entity_poly.pdbx_seq_one_letter_code
_entity_poly.pdbx_strand_id
1 'polypeptide(L)'
;MFKSFRPWRSALLAGCLMATTASWAQQAAPALNRVLVFSKTKGFRHSSIPAGQRALMKLGQENGFAVDTTEDAGKFTETNLKRYGLVLFLSTTGDVLDDAQQAAFERYIQAGGGYVGIHAATDTEYNWPWYTKLAGGQFASHPGNPNVQTGEAYVVNKEHPSMFGFPERWKIKDEFYDFKNFNKDVNVLVKIDETTYKDGKMGADHPMIWYHEYDGGKAFYTNFGHPDETYTNPVFLQNLLGGMKWAMAKQLKYSAAKTMPYPEENRFNQEVLAEKLDEPTELVVMNSGKVLFTERKGAVKLYNPKTKTTKLVTNLPVHYDREYGLMGVNIDPKFNENKWVYLYYSAVKPDSNNRLVRMKWDDVKDELLLNTEQILLTVTEHRTYDKDDCCHTAGSIAWDRQGNLYLSTGDNTNPFYSNGFSPSDDRPDRKKYNALTSSSNTNDLRGKILRIKPRPEGGYDIPEGNLFPKGTPGARPEIYVMGNRNPYRISVDQRTGFLYWGEVGPDAGENSEKRGPRGHDEINQARKAGYFGWPLFVADNRPYRQYNFADSTSGPANDPAKPINYSRNITGLRELPPAQKAFIYYPYADSPEFGSIVGKGGRNAMGGPVYYYDDFPETAVKFPRHYDGKFFAYDWMRDWINPVTMTKDGDFVKMERFMPGTKFSHPIDMQFANDGSLYVLEYGTRWFAQNDDARLTRITYNAGNRKPVVMASVSKKVGAAPLKVAFDSKGTMDYDGDALKYEWTFGKGLPKSTQANPSFTYAKPGVYQATLKVTDAAGNTTSRNLEIKVGNEEPTVALAVKGNKTFYFENRPVEYEVEVADKEDGTLKGGKISADDVTMTINYLEGFDKTMLAQGHQANTGFSTGRRLIELSDCKSCHAIDKKSIGPAYTEVADKYRKDNTALNKLARKVITGGGGVWGEQAMSAHPQLKEDEAKDMVRYILSLGDSKAVQRQPVKGAYVMAPQKKPGSYVFTASYTDKGNGSVGPLTGSTTVALRSPRLKASQYDGGRNMMKFELPGTKTEVAIGTQSGSHFHFNDIDLTGINALNVAAVAADERLAGGKLEVRLGSETGQLLGSAVVKPGSIGAVSVPLTKAPEGMHKLYFVLVNPDAKQKPLFAVDTVEFIGGSM
;
A
#
# COMPACT_ATOMS: atom_id res chain seq x y z
N MET A 1 -40.69 -21.68 54.64
CA MET A 1 -40.94 -22.59 55.77
C MET A 1 -39.95 -23.75 55.69
N PHE A 2 -39.13 -23.91 56.73
CA PHE A 2 -38.54 -25.15 57.29
C PHE A 2 -37.80 -26.11 56.31
N LYS A 3 -36.57 -26.58 56.53
CA LYS A 3 -35.80 -26.79 57.77
C LYS A 3 -34.33 -27.07 57.40
N SER A 4 -33.42 -26.51 58.18
CA SER A 4 -32.03 -26.92 58.35
C SER A 4 -31.92 -28.29 59.05
N PHE A 5 -30.90 -29.12 58.77
CA PHE A 5 -30.33 -30.09 59.74
C PHE A 5 -28.89 -30.52 59.37
N ARG A 6 -27.89 -29.98 60.08
CA ARG A 6 -26.97 -30.62 61.07
C ARG A 6 -26.29 -32.02 60.77
N PRO A 7 -25.21 -32.45 61.50
CA PRO A 7 -23.82 -32.43 61.01
C PRO A 7 -22.97 -33.72 61.28
N TRP A 8 -21.65 -33.65 60.99
CA TRP A 8 -20.47 -34.33 61.62
C TRP A 8 -20.09 -35.80 61.32
N ARG A 9 -18.80 -36.00 60.94
CA ARG A 9 -17.73 -36.91 61.48
C ARG A 9 -16.58 -37.01 60.44
N SER A 10 -15.34 -36.52 60.66
CA SER A 10 -14.16 -37.14 61.36
C SER A 10 -13.72 -38.48 60.74
N ALA A 11 -12.47 -38.84 60.42
CA ALA A 11 -11.09 -38.30 60.42
C ALA A 11 -10.22 -39.35 59.64
N LEU A 12 -9.04 -39.09 59.05
CA LEU A 12 -7.68 -39.07 59.65
C LEU A 12 -6.64 -39.16 58.48
N LEU A 13 -5.37 -38.70 58.68
CA LEU A 13 -4.22 -39.43 58.10
C LEU A 13 -3.13 -38.79 57.20
N ALA A 14 -2.38 -37.79 57.67
CA ALA A 14 -0.94 -37.55 57.40
C ALA A 14 -0.41 -37.14 55.99
N GLY A 15 0.24 -35.97 55.96
CA GLY A 15 1.18 -35.56 54.90
C GLY A 15 1.93 -34.28 55.28
N CYS A 16 3.25 -34.38 55.41
CA CYS A 16 4.21 -33.41 55.95
C CYS A 16 4.02 -31.92 55.56
N LEU A 17 4.02 -31.05 56.57
CA LEU A 17 4.23 -29.61 56.48
C LEU A 17 5.73 -29.30 56.63
N MET A 18 6.37 -28.79 55.58
CA MET A 18 7.50 -27.88 55.72
C MET A 18 7.03 -26.48 55.36
N ALA A 19 7.20 -25.56 56.31
CA ALA A 19 6.95 -24.15 56.15
C ALA A 19 8.04 -23.49 55.30
N THR A 20 7.64 -22.74 54.27
CA THR A 20 8.40 -21.60 53.76
C THR A 20 7.46 -20.40 53.61
N THR A 21 7.72 -19.41 54.46
CA THR A 21 7.39 -17.99 54.42
C THR A 21 6.63 -17.45 53.20
N ALA A 22 5.46 -16.88 53.47
CA ALA A 22 4.78 -15.91 52.62
C ALA A 22 5.64 -14.65 52.42
N SER A 23 5.53 -14.05 51.23
CA SER A 23 5.15 -12.62 50.98
C SER A 23 5.96 -12.01 49.83
N TRP A 24 5.40 -11.97 48.62
CA TRP A 24 5.51 -10.81 47.73
C TRP A 24 4.18 -10.67 46.99
N ALA A 25 3.25 -9.94 47.59
CA ALA A 25 2.12 -9.39 46.88
C ALA A 25 2.67 -8.31 45.94
N GLN A 26 2.55 -8.51 44.63
CA GLN A 26 2.82 -7.48 43.65
C GLN A 26 1.68 -6.46 43.73
N GLN A 27 1.89 -5.42 44.54
CA GLN A 27 0.93 -4.34 44.73
C GLN A 27 0.75 -3.62 43.39
N ALA A 28 -0.44 -3.75 42.78
CA ALA A 28 -0.77 -3.00 41.57
C ALA A 28 -0.66 -1.50 41.88
N ALA A 29 0.14 -0.78 41.10
CA ALA A 29 0.28 0.67 41.24
C ALA A 29 -1.10 1.36 41.18
N PRO A 30 -1.32 2.45 41.95
CA PRO A 30 -2.56 3.25 41.87
C PRO A 30 -2.87 3.66 40.42
N ALA A 31 -4.16 3.78 40.09
CA ALA A 31 -4.60 4.20 38.76
C ALA A 31 -3.84 5.47 38.33
N LEU A 32 -3.22 5.42 37.14
CA LEU A 32 -2.41 6.48 36.48
C LEU A 32 -0.98 6.71 37.01
N ASN A 33 -0.51 5.99 38.04
CA ASN A 33 0.89 6.07 38.46
C ASN A 33 1.81 5.17 37.60
N ARG A 34 1.74 5.36 36.29
CA ARG A 34 2.39 4.53 35.26
C ARG A 34 2.77 5.37 34.04
N VAL A 35 3.93 5.09 33.47
CA VAL A 35 4.50 5.74 32.27
C VAL A 35 4.57 4.76 31.11
N LEU A 36 4.11 5.19 29.94
CA LEU A 36 4.35 4.49 28.67
C LEU A 36 5.54 5.14 27.96
N VAL A 37 6.65 4.43 27.87
CA VAL A 37 7.83 4.87 27.12
C VAL A 37 7.75 4.30 25.71
N PHE A 38 7.62 5.18 24.73
CA PHE A 38 7.53 4.87 23.32
C PHE A 38 8.82 5.27 22.60
N SER A 39 9.42 4.33 21.86
CA SER A 39 10.73 4.53 21.21
C SER A 39 10.79 4.00 19.77
N LYS A 40 9.65 3.98 19.06
CA LYS A 40 9.60 3.58 17.66
C LYS A 40 10.29 4.63 16.78
N THR A 41 11.05 4.18 15.78
CA THR A 41 11.75 5.03 14.82
C THR A 41 11.43 4.58 13.39
N LYS A 42 11.00 5.49 12.52
CA LYS A 42 10.95 5.32 11.06
C LYS A 42 12.07 6.11 10.34
N GLY A 43 12.85 6.90 11.08
CA GLY A 43 14.04 7.61 10.60
C GLY A 43 15.33 7.07 11.26
N PHE A 44 16.23 7.98 11.64
CA PHE A 44 17.46 7.63 12.34
C PHE A 44 17.17 6.94 13.68
N ARG A 45 17.99 5.96 14.07
CA ARG A 45 17.84 5.22 15.32
C ARG A 45 19.03 5.48 16.24
N HIS A 46 18.77 6.14 17.36
CA HIS A 46 19.79 6.45 18.37
C HIS A 46 20.21 5.21 19.16
N SER A 47 21.52 5.03 19.36
CA SER A 47 22.06 3.93 20.17
C SER A 47 21.70 4.02 21.65
N SER A 48 21.29 5.20 22.12
CA SER A 48 20.99 5.48 23.52
C SER A 48 19.60 5.07 23.97
N ILE A 49 18.70 4.67 23.05
CA ILE A 49 17.35 4.21 23.39
C ILE A 49 17.37 3.11 24.47
N PRO A 50 18.18 2.03 24.37
CA PRO A 50 18.27 1.03 25.44
C PRO A 50 18.81 1.58 26.77
N ALA A 51 19.72 2.55 26.75
CA ALA A 51 20.23 3.20 27.96
C ALA A 51 19.14 4.04 28.63
N GLY A 52 18.39 4.82 27.85
CA GLY A 52 17.26 5.60 28.33
C GLY A 52 16.12 4.75 28.89
N GLN A 53 15.78 3.64 28.23
CA GLN A 53 14.80 2.68 28.75
C GLN A 53 15.19 2.15 30.13
N ARG A 54 16.47 1.72 30.30
CA ARG A 54 16.96 1.24 31.60
C ARG A 54 16.93 2.33 32.67
N ALA A 55 17.35 3.55 32.34
CA ALA A 55 17.34 4.67 33.27
C ALA A 55 15.92 5.05 33.71
N LEU A 56 14.95 5.08 32.79
CA LEU A 56 13.55 5.36 33.09
C LEU A 56 12.92 4.27 33.96
N MET A 57 13.18 2.98 33.67
CA MET A 57 12.73 1.88 34.52
C MET A 57 13.29 2.00 35.94
N LYS A 58 14.59 2.33 36.06
CA LYS A 58 15.24 2.56 37.36
C LYS A 58 14.61 3.74 38.10
N LEU A 59 14.39 4.87 37.43
CA LEU A 59 13.70 6.03 38.03
C LEU A 59 12.31 5.67 38.54
N GLY A 60 11.55 4.87 37.78
CA GLY A 60 10.23 4.37 38.20
C GLY A 60 10.29 3.49 39.44
N GLN A 61 11.24 2.55 39.49
CA GLN A 61 11.48 1.70 40.66
C GLN A 61 11.84 2.52 41.91
N GLU A 62 12.70 3.53 41.77
CA GLU A 62 13.17 4.37 42.88
C GLU A 62 12.13 5.40 43.35
N ASN A 63 11.15 5.76 42.51
CA ASN A 63 10.19 6.84 42.80
C ASN A 63 8.74 6.37 42.84
N GLY A 64 8.50 5.06 42.81
CA GLY A 64 7.19 4.46 43.04
C GLY A 64 6.20 4.62 41.90
N PHE A 65 6.64 4.57 40.63
CA PHE A 65 5.75 4.51 39.46
C PHE A 65 6.16 3.39 38.49
N ALA A 66 5.19 2.77 37.82
CA ALA A 66 5.47 1.70 36.86
C ALA A 66 5.89 2.26 35.49
N VAL A 67 6.75 1.54 34.77
CA VAL A 67 7.24 1.95 33.43
C VAL A 67 7.07 0.78 32.48
N ASP A 68 6.29 0.99 31.42
CA ASP A 68 6.15 0.06 30.30
C ASP A 68 6.87 0.65 29.09
N THR A 69 7.75 -0.12 28.45
CA THR A 69 8.43 0.30 27.21
C THR A 69 7.83 -0.41 26.00
N THR A 70 7.65 0.30 24.89
CA THR A 70 7.17 -0.30 23.64
C THR A 70 7.67 0.42 22.40
N GLU A 71 7.80 -0.33 21.30
CA GLU A 71 7.96 0.21 19.94
C GLU A 71 6.72 -0.10 19.08
N ASP A 72 5.68 -0.72 19.67
CA ASP A 72 4.43 -1.07 19.02
C ASP A 72 3.46 0.10 19.05
N ALA A 73 3.27 0.77 17.91
CA ALA A 73 2.32 1.87 17.78
C ALA A 73 0.85 1.42 17.99
N GLY A 74 0.55 0.13 17.86
CA GLY A 74 -0.76 -0.45 18.19
C GLY A 74 -1.15 -0.32 19.67
N LYS A 75 -0.24 0.15 20.54
CA LYS A 75 -0.53 0.53 21.92
C LYS A 75 -1.17 1.92 22.07
N PHE A 76 -1.19 2.74 21.03
CA PHE A 76 -1.86 4.04 21.02
C PHE A 76 -3.36 3.87 20.73
N THR A 77 -4.05 3.25 21.68
CA THR A 77 -5.52 3.15 21.70
C THR A 77 -6.04 3.82 22.94
N GLU A 78 -7.24 4.41 22.88
CA GLU A 78 -7.84 5.06 24.04
C GLU A 78 -7.94 4.10 25.24
N THR A 79 -8.35 2.85 24.99
CA THR A 79 -8.44 1.79 26.02
C THR A 79 -7.11 1.54 26.73
N ASN A 80 -6.01 1.53 25.99
CA ASN A 80 -4.69 1.30 26.58
C ASN A 80 -4.15 2.55 27.28
N LEU A 81 -4.30 3.73 26.66
CA LEU A 81 -3.78 5.00 27.18
C LEU A 81 -4.44 5.45 28.50
N LYS A 82 -5.70 5.05 28.76
CA LYS A 82 -6.40 5.26 30.03
C LYS A 82 -5.67 4.77 31.28
N ARG A 83 -4.65 3.92 31.14
CA ARG A 83 -3.88 3.34 32.25
C ARG A 83 -2.65 4.15 32.64
N TYR A 84 -2.27 5.14 31.84
CA TYR A 84 -1.00 5.86 31.96
C TYR A 84 -1.26 7.32 32.34
N GLY A 85 -0.51 7.83 33.31
CA GLY A 85 -0.51 9.27 33.62
C GLY A 85 0.46 10.05 32.74
N LEU A 86 1.39 9.37 32.08
CA LEU A 86 2.42 9.97 31.24
C LEU A 86 2.74 9.07 30.05
N VAL A 87 2.84 9.67 28.87
CA VAL A 87 3.41 9.06 27.67
C VAL A 87 4.72 9.79 27.36
N LEU A 88 5.80 9.04 27.21
CA LEU A 88 7.14 9.56 26.98
C LEU A 88 7.67 9.09 25.64
N PHE A 89 8.06 10.02 24.77
CA PHE A 89 8.69 9.74 23.48
C PHE A 89 10.21 9.81 23.67
N LEU A 90 10.85 8.64 23.61
CA LEU A 90 12.28 8.47 23.82
C LEU A 90 12.98 8.36 22.46
N SER A 91 13.50 9.48 21.97
CA SER A 91 14.24 9.57 20.70
C SER A 91 13.51 8.89 19.53
N THR A 92 12.20 9.10 19.41
CA THR A 92 11.41 8.67 18.25
C THR A 92 11.84 9.46 17.01
N THR A 93 11.66 8.93 15.80
CA THR A 93 11.97 9.64 14.55
C THR A 93 11.01 9.28 13.43
N GLY A 94 10.68 10.23 12.55
CA GLY A 94 9.76 10.06 11.44
C GLY A 94 8.27 10.05 11.83
N ASP A 95 7.41 9.62 10.90
CA ASP A 95 5.96 9.48 11.09
C ASP A 95 5.67 8.08 11.66
N VAL A 96 5.34 7.96 12.94
CA VAL A 96 5.35 6.71 13.71
C VAL A 96 3.96 6.21 14.08
N LEU A 97 2.95 7.10 14.09
CA LEU A 97 1.55 6.87 14.40
C LEU A 97 0.64 7.11 13.18
N ASP A 98 -0.32 6.20 12.94
CA ASP A 98 -1.38 6.41 11.96
C ASP A 98 -2.50 7.34 12.46
N ASP A 99 -3.44 7.73 11.59
CA ASP A 99 -4.53 8.66 11.92
C ASP A 99 -5.36 8.24 13.16
N ALA A 100 -5.59 6.94 13.34
CA ALA A 100 -6.35 6.42 14.47
C ALA A 100 -5.56 6.53 15.78
N GLN A 101 -4.26 6.22 15.72
CA GLN A 101 -3.33 6.36 16.84
C GLN A 101 -3.08 7.82 17.21
N GLN A 102 -2.97 8.70 16.22
CA GLN A 102 -2.89 10.15 16.41
C GLN A 102 -4.15 10.65 17.13
N ALA A 103 -5.35 10.31 16.64
CA ALA A 103 -6.60 10.71 17.29
C ALA A 103 -6.72 10.18 18.73
N ALA A 104 -6.29 8.94 18.99
CA ALA A 104 -6.25 8.39 20.35
C ALA A 104 -5.28 9.18 21.26
N PHE A 105 -4.16 9.64 20.72
CA PHE A 105 -3.18 10.43 21.47
C PHE A 105 -3.65 11.87 21.71
N GLU A 106 -4.28 12.55 20.73
CA GLU A 106 -4.92 13.86 20.93
C GLU A 106 -5.94 13.79 22.07
N ARG A 107 -6.82 12.77 22.02
CA ARG A 107 -7.85 12.57 23.05
C ARG A 107 -7.23 12.31 24.43
N TYR A 108 -6.12 11.58 24.50
CA TYR A 108 -5.39 11.36 25.75
C TYR A 108 -4.83 12.67 26.33
N ILE A 109 -4.21 13.53 25.51
CA ILE A 109 -3.73 14.84 25.95
C ILE A 109 -4.90 15.75 26.35
N GLN A 110 -5.97 15.79 25.55
CA GLN A 110 -7.20 16.55 25.86
C GLN A 110 -7.92 16.09 27.12
N ALA A 111 -7.78 14.82 27.48
CA ALA A 111 -8.26 14.28 28.75
C ALA A 111 -7.40 14.72 29.95
N GLY A 112 -6.28 15.42 29.74
CA GLY A 112 -5.34 15.85 30.79
C GLY A 112 -4.08 14.97 30.90
N GLY A 113 -3.83 14.10 29.93
CA GLY A 113 -2.64 13.25 29.88
C GLY A 113 -1.34 14.03 29.79
N GLY A 114 -0.28 13.50 30.40
CA GLY A 114 1.07 14.07 30.33
C GLY A 114 1.85 13.58 29.12
N TYR A 115 2.67 14.46 28.54
CA TYR A 115 3.66 14.18 27.50
C TYR A 115 5.07 14.59 27.95
N VAL A 116 6.04 13.70 27.69
CA VAL A 116 7.48 14.04 27.75
C VAL A 116 8.16 13.67 26.44
N GLY A 117 8.84 14.63 25.82
CA GLY A 117 9.73 14.37 24.68
C GLY A 117 11.19 14.42 25.09
N ILE A 118 11.99 13.44 24.65
CA ILE A 118 13.44 13.41 24.85
C ILE A 118 14.14 13.43 23.50
N HIS A 119 15.09 14.35 23.35
CA HIS A 119 16.00 14.48 22.23
C HIS A 119 15.26 14.43 20.88
N ALA A 120 15.34 13.32 20.15
CA ALA A 120 14.75 13.22 18.82
C ALA A 120 13.21 13.17 18.76
N ALA A 121 12.50 13.27 19.89
CA ALA A 121 11.05 13.43 19.88
C ALA A 121 10.54 14.63 19.03
N THR A 122 11.38 15.63 18.74
CA THR A 122 11.09 16.73 17.80
C THR A 122 11.39 16.42 16.32
N ASP A 123 12.07 15.31 16.03
CA ASP A 123 12.28 14.71 14.70
C ASP A 123 11.15 13.72 14.35
N THR A 124 9.95 13.94 14.90
CA THR A 124 8.81 13.00 14.84
C THR A 124 7.54 13.72 14.36
N GLU A 125 6.73 13.05 13.54
CA GLU A 125 5.39 13.51 13.11
C GLU A 125 5.35 14.89 12.41
N TYR A 126 6.28 15.16 11.48
CA TYR A 126 6.35 16.44 10.75
C TYR A 126 5.06 16.84 10.04
N ASN A 127 4.28 15.87 9.56
CA ASN A 127 3.05 16.09 8.80
C ASN A 127 1.81 16.25 9.69
N TRP A 128 1.99 16.26 11.02
CA TRP A 128 0.93 16.42 11.99
C TRP A 128 1.17 17.69 12.81
N PRO A 129 0.70 18.86 12.32
CA PRO A 129 0.97 20.16 12.96
C PRO A 129 0.59 20.23 14.44
N TRP A 130 -0.44 19.50 14.86
CA TRP A 130 -0.85 19.44 16.26
C TRP A 130 0.24 18.86 17.17
N TYR A 131 0.92 17.77 16.77
CA TYR A 131 2.03 17.21 17.55
C TYR A 131 3.22 18.16 17.63
N THR A 132 3.51 18.87 16.55
CA THR A 132 4.65 19.79 16.50
C THR A 132 4.47 20.96 17.47
N LYS A 133 3.22 21.38 17.71
CA LYS A 133 2.86 22.35 18.76
C LYS A 133 2.97 21.75 20.17
N LEU A 134 2.55 20.50 20.37
CA LEU A 134 2.71 19.76 21.63
C LEU A 134 4.19 19.58 22.01
N ALA A 135 5.04 19.19 21.06
CA ALA A 135 6.48 19.04 21.29
C ALA A 135 7.17 20.39 21.55
N GLY A 136 6.66 21.47 20.92
CA GLY A 136 7.16 22.83 21.08
C GLY A 136 8.24 23.23 20.08
N GLY A 137 8.66 22.32 19.19
CA GLY A 137 9.60 22.61 18.11
C GLY A 137 9.70 21.44 17.13
N GLN A 138 10.28 21.69 15.95
CA GLN A 138 10.59 20.67 14.96
C GLN A 138 12.09 20.64 14.72
N PHE A 139 12.68 19.44 14.63
CA PHE A 139 14.09 19.29 14.31
C PHE A 139 14.42 19.96 12.96
N ALA A 140 15.53 20.72 12.93
CA ALA A 140 16.05 21.37 11.75
C ALA A 140 17.44 20.86 11.38
N SER A 141 18.36 20.85 12.34
CA SER A 141 19.73 20.35 12.19
C SER A 141 20.38 20.03 13.53
N HIS A 142 21.60 19.51 13.47
CA HIS A 142 22.49 19.31 14.61
C HIS A 142 23.93 19.65 14.16
N PRO A 143 24.91 19.75 15.09
CA PRO A 143 26.30 20.02 14.75
C PRO A 143 26.89 19.00 13.77
N GLY A 144 27.94 19.40 13.02
CA GLY A 144 28.58 18.60 11.97
C GLY A 144 29.35 17.38 12.49
N ASN A 145 30.58 17.14 12.04
CA ASN A 145 31.42 16.07 12.58
C ASN A 145 32.59 16.68 13.38
N PRO A 146 32.71 16.43 14.71
CA PRO A 146 31.84 15.58 15.54
C PRO A 146 30.48 16.23 15.84
N ASN A 147 29.42 15.42 15.80
CA ASN A 147 28.03 15.84 16.06
C ASN A 147 27.77 15.95 17.57
N VAL A 148 28.37 15.05 18.35
CA VAL A 148 28.38 15.11 19.82
C VAL A 148 29.53 16.01 20.29
N GLN A 149 29.20 17.13 20.91
CA GLN A 149 30.16 18.15 21.36
C GLN A 149 29.96 18.49 22.83
N THR A 150 30.97 19.11 23.45
CA THR A 150 30.83 19.68 24.80
C THR A 150 30.37 21.13 24.66
N GLY A 151 29.24 21.47 25.26
CA GLY A 151 28.71 22.83 25.35
C GLY A 151 28.33 23.18 26.79
N GLU A 152 28.10 24.46 27.04
CA GLU A 152 27.68 24.98 28.35
C GLU A 152 26.23 25.46 28.30
N ALA A 153 25.35 24.75 29.02
CA ALA A 153 23.95 25.11 29.18
C ALA A 153 23.79 26.07 30.36
N TYR A 154 22.84 26.99 30.29
CA TYR A 154 22.56 27.95 31.36
C TYR A 154 21.06 28.10 31.63
N VAL A 155 20.74 28.32 32.90
CA VAL A 155 19.35 28.43 33.37
C VAL A 155 18.80 29.83 33.09
N VAL A 156 17.61 29.90 32.51
CA VAL A 156 16.87 31.16 32.31
C VAL A 156 15.62 31.24 33.19
N ASN A 157 15.13 30.11 33.72
CA ASN A 157 14.03 30.07 34.69
C ASN A 157 14.22 28.90 35.68
N LYS A 158 14.15 29.19 36.99
CA LYS A 158 14.37 28.23 38.10
C LYS A 158 13.08 27.79 38.81
N GLU A 159 11.93 28.34 38.47
CA GLU A 159 10.69 28.17 39.24
C GLU A 159 10.03 26.79 39.04
N HIS A 160 10.39 26.09 37.96
CA HIS A 160 9.79 24.79 37.63
C HIS A 160 10.39 23.64 38.46
N PRO A 161 9.61 22.62 38.90
CA PRO A 161 10.11 21.52 39.73
C PRO A 161 11.27 20.71 39.15
N SER A 162 11.41 20.66 37.81
CA SER A 162 12.56 20.04 37.14
C SER A 162 13.89 20.76 37.37
N MET A 163 13.87 21.97 37.93
CA MET A 163 15.06 22.79 38.16
C MET A 163 15.61 22.64 39.58
N PHE A 164 14.97 21.84 40.44
CA PHE A 164 15.47 21.55 41.77
C PHE A 164 16.84 20.85 41.68
N GLY A 165 17.90 21.52 42.18
CA GLY A 165 19.27 21.01 42.14
C GLY A 165 19.98 21.18 40.79
N PHE A 166 19.36 21.83 39.80
CA PHE A 166 20.00 22.10 38.51
C PHE A 166 20.99 23.28 38.63
N PRO A 167 22.26 23.12 38.19
CA PRO A 167 23.27 24.17 38.34
C PRO A 167 23.01 25.36 37.40
N GLU A 168 23.44 26.57 37.79
CA GLU A 168 23.22 27.78 36.97
C GLU A 168 23.85 27.70 35.58
N ARG A 169 25.03 27.08 35.52
CA ARG A 169 25.72 26.69 34.30
C ARG A 169 26.10 25.22 34.38
N TRP A 170 25.94 24.51 33.27
CA TRP A 170 26.16 23.07 33.18
C TRP A 170 26.93 22.73 31.92
N LYS A 171 28.17 22.27 32.09
CA LYS A 171 28.95 21.68 30.99
C LYS A 171 28.45 20.27 30.74
N ILE A 172 28.00 20.01 29.51
CA ILE A 172 27.50 18.70 29.09
C ILE A 172 28.02 18.38 27.70
N LYS A 173 28.30 17.09 27.49
CA LYS A 173 28.63 16.52 26.18
C LYS A 173 27.38 15.83 25.60
N ASP A 174 26.79 16.39 24.55
CA ASP A 174 25.57 15.88 23.91
C ASP A 174 25.51 16.32 22.42
N GLU A 175 24.46 15.92 21.71
CA GLU A 175 24.12 16.44 20.37
C GLU A 175 23.00 17.49 20.51
N PHE A 176 23.30 18.76 20.21
CA PHE A 176 22.38 19.87 20.45
C PHE A 176 21.54 20.18 19.21
N TYR A 177 20.26 19.81 19.19
CA TYR A 177 19.39 20.07 18.03
C TYR A 177 19.03 21.54 17.87
N ASP A 178 19.12 22.03 16.63
CA ASP A 178 18.50 23.28 16.18
C ASP A 178 17.03 23.02 15.81
N PHE A 179 16.18 24.03 15.98
CA PHE A 179 14.75 23.91 15.75
C PHE A 179 14.24 24.87 14.67
N LYS A 180 13.35 24.36 13.81
CA LYS A 180 12.48 25.16 12.95
C LYS A 180 11.07 25.15 13.52
N ASN A 181 10.24 26.12 13.13
CA ASN A 181 8.86 26.25 13.59
C ASN A 181 8.72 26.17 15.13
N PHE A 182 9.72 26.69 15.86
CA PHE A 182 9.74 26.67 17.32
C PHE A 182 8.59 27.50 17.89
N ASN A 183 7.86 26.94 18.85
CA ASN A 183 6.74 27.60 19.49
C ASN A 183 7.25 28.62 20.50
N LYS A 184 7.01 29.91 20.25
CA LYS A 184 7.47 30.99 21.14
C LYS A 184 6.67 31.12 22.44
N ASP A 185 5.52 30.47 22.54
CA ASP A 185 4.64 30.52 23.71
C ASP A 185 5.02 29.50 24.79
N VAL A 186 6.09 28.70 24.57
CA VAL A 186 6.57 27.75 25.58
C VAL A 186 7.41 28.43 26.66
N ASN A 187 7.43 27.83 27.86
CA ASN A 187 8.24 28.33 28.97
C ASN A 187 9.63 27.67 28.91
N VAL A 188 10.62 28.38 28.38
CA VAL A 188 12.01 27.92 28.32
C VAL A 188 12.64 27.97 29.71
N LEU A 189 13.28 26.87 30.11
CA LEU A 189 13.97 26.71 31.40
C LEU A 189 15.49 26.81 31.26
N VAL A 190 16.03 26.20 30.20
CA VAL A 190 17.48 26.10 29.95
C VAL A 190 17.76 26.40 28.48
N LYS A 191 18.84 27.14 28.24
CA LYS A 191 19.40 27.41 26.91
C LYS A 191 20.84 26.90 26.82
N ILE A 192 21.37 26.74 25.61
CA ILE A 192 22.80 26.41 25.37
C ILE A 192 23.53 27.65 24.84
N ASP A 193 24.77 27.86 25.29
CA ASP A 193 25.65 28.91 24.79
C ASP A 193 26.38 28.42 23.54
N GLU A 194 25.92 28.84 22.36
CA GLU A 194 26.52 28.46 21.07
C GLU A 194 27.99 28.88 20.91
N THR A 195 28.51 29.81 21.73
CA THR A 195 29.94 30.16 21.70
C THR A 195 30.84 29.08 22.30
N THR A 196 30.25 28.10 22.99
CA THR A 196 30.98 27.03 23.69
C THR A 196 31.13 25.75 22.88
N TYR A 197 30.46 25.65 21.72
CA TYR A 197 30.57 24.55 20.77
C TYR A 197 30.54 25.07 19.33
N LYS A 198 30.58 24.20 18.31
CA LYS A 198 30.61 24.58 16.89
C LYS A 198 29.34 24.16 16.16
N ASP A 199 29.01 24.88 15.09
CA ASP A 199 27.93 24.59 14.14
C ASP A 199 26.48 24.73 14.68
N GLY A 200 26.26 25.49 15.76
CA GLY A 200 24.92 25.92 16.18
C GLY A 200 24.30 26.92 15.20
N LYS A 201 22.96 26.91 15.07
CA LYS A 201 22.23 27.76 14.10
C LYS A 201 21.05 28.53 14.69
N MET A 202 20.84 28.47 16.00
CA MET A 202 19.78 29.19 16.71
C MET A 202 20.27 30.53 17.29
N GLY A 203 21.58 30.75 17.36
CA GLY A 203 22.19 31.95 17.90
C GLY A 203 22.04 32.06 19.42
N ALA A 204 21.86 33.27 19.93
CA ALA A 204 21.76 33.51 21.38
C ALA A 204 20.49 32.94 22.03
N ASP A 205 19.49 32.53 21.23
CA ASP A 205 18.19 32.04 21.69
C ASP A 205 18.01 30.55 21.36
N HIS A 206 18.92 29.71 21.87
CA HIS A 206 18.90 28.26 21.65
C HIS A 206 18.29 27.52 22.85
N PRO A 207 16.98 27.16 22.82
CA PRO A 207 16.31 26.46 23.91
C PRO A 207 16.73 24.99 23.99
N MET A 208 16.91 24.49 25.22
CA MET A 208 17.29 23.10 25.49
C MET A 208 16.27 22.35 26.35
N ILE A 209 15.61 23.03 27.27
CA ILE A 209 14.57 22.43 28.13
C ILE A 209 13.42 23.42 28.22
N TRP A 210 12.19 22.96 28.00
CA TRP A 210 10.99 23.79 28.12
C TRP A 210 9.77 22.98 28.56
N TYR A 211 8.74 23.71 28.96
CA TYR A 211 7.44 23.14 29.32
C TYR A 211 6.29 24.07 28.94
N HIS A 212 5.09 23.51 28.80
CA HIS A 212 3.84 24.27 28.66
C HIS A 212 2.63 23.38 28.93
N GLU A 213 1.46 23.99 29.04
CA GLU A 213 0.18 23.29 28.94
C GLU A 213 -0.31 23.39 27.49
N TYR A 214 -0.81 22.29 26.93
CA TYR A 214 -1.27 22.26 25.54
C TYR A 214 -2.48 21.35 25.38
N ASP A 215 -3.52 21.92 24.77
CA ASP A 215 -4.80 21.27 24.44
C ASP A 215 -5.38 20.43 25.58
N GLY A 216 -5.26 20.89 26.83
CA GLY A 216 -5.79 20.23 28.03
C GLY A 216 -4.79 19.41 28.84
N GLY A 217 -3.64 19.05 28.26
CA GLY A 217 -2.58 18.27 28.92
C GLY A 217 -1.33 19.09 29.24
N LYS A 218 -0.30 18.40 29.73
CA LYS A 218 1.00 18.99 30.10
C LYS A 218 2.13 18.41 29.29
N ALA A 219 2.98 19.27 28.75
CA ALA A 219 4.12 18.90 27.93
C ALA A 219 5.43 19.38 28.57
N PHE A 220 6.41 18.48 28.65
CA PHE A 220 7.78 18.78 29.03
C PHE A 220 8.73 18.21 27.97
N TYR A 221 9.77 18.95 27.61
CA TYR A 221 10.74 18.49 26.63
C TYR A 221 12.16 18.80 27.07
N THR A 222 13.07 17.87 26.76
CA THR A 222 14.52 18.05 26.88
C THR A 222 15.21 17.67 25.57
N ASN A 223 16.07 18.55 25.07
CA ASN A 223 16.90 18.33 23.88
C ASN A 223 18.09 17.39 24.18
N PHE A 224 18.49 17.27 25.44
CA PHE A 224 19.54 16.32 25.87
C PHE A 224 19.06 14.87 25.80
N GLY A 225 20.02 13.93 25.66
CA GLY A 225 19.75 12.49 25.68
C GLY A 225 20.24 11.73 24.45
N HIS A 226 21.15 12.30 23.67
CA HIS A 226 21.75 11.61 22.52
C HIS A 226 22.71 10.49 22.95
N PRO A 227 23.74 10.72 23.78
CA PRO A 227 24.69 9.67 24.13
C PRO A 227 24.20 8.84 25.33
N ASP A 228 24.70 7.60 25.44
CA ASP A 228 24.38 6.68 26.53
C ASP A 228 24.73 7.27 27.90
N GLU A 229 25.83 8.02 27.98
CA GLU A 229 26.36 8.63 29.20
C GLU A 229 25.39 9.64 29.83
N THR A 230 24.58 10.34 29.04
CA THR A 230 23.57 11.31 29.54
C THR A 230 22.59 10.62 30.50
N TYR A 231 22.23 9.36 30.25
CA TYR A 231 21.32 8.57 31.09
C TYR A 231 21.95 8.04 32.38
N THR A 232 23.22 8.34 32.64
CA THR A 232 23.89 8.09 33.92
C THR A 232 24.21 9.39 34.67
N ASN A 233 24.00 10.55 34.04
CA ASN A 233 24.31 11.84 34.62
C ASN A 233 23.25 12.25 35.68
N PRO A 234 23.64 12.51 36.94
CA PRO A 234 22.69 12.82 38.00
C PRO A 234 21.91 14.12 37.77
N VAL A 235 22.53 15.14 37.15
CA VAL A 235 21.86 16.42 36.83
C VAL A 235 20.74 16.18 35.82
N PHE A 236 21.01 15.40 34.77
CA PHE A 236 20.02 15.05 33.76
C PHE A 236 18.87 14.22 34.36
N LEU A 237 19.19 13.17 35.12
CA LEU A 237 18.19 12.27 35.69
C LEU A 237 17.27 12.98 36.69
N GLN A 238 17.81 13.89 37.50
CA GLN A 238 17.02 14.70 38.42
C GLN A 238 16.10 15.69 37.70
N ASN A 239 16.61 16.34 36.63
CA ASN A 239 15.80 17.21 35.79
C ASN A 239 14.66 16.46 35.10
N LEU A 240 14.96 15.32 34.49
CA LEU A 240 14.00 14.47 33.80
C LEU A 240 12.92 13.97 34.78
N LEU A 241 13.32 13.50 35.97
CA LEU A 241 12.39 13.06 37.01
C LEU A 241 11.43 14.19 37.43
N GLY A 242 11.95 15.41 37.64
CA GLY A 242 11.11 16.56 38.01
C GLY A 242 10.16 16.97 36.88
N GLY A 243 10.60 16.91 35.63
CA GLY A 243 9.76 17.14 34.45
C GLY A 243 8.65 16.08 34.31
N MET A 244 9.00 14.80 34.45
CA MET A 244 8.05 13.69 34.44
C MET A 244 7.01 13.82 35.56
N LYS A 245 7.43 14.11 36.79
CA LYS A 245 6.50 14.28 37.93
C LYS A 245 5.55 15.47 37.74
N TRP A 246 6.01 16.55 37.12
CA TRP A 246 5.16 17.71 36.84
C TRP A 246 4.14 17.43 35.72
N ALA A 247 4.56 16.74 34.67
CA ALA A 247 3.71 16.41 33.52
C ALA A 247 2.72 15.27 33.81
N MET A 248 3.04 14.37 34.75
CA MET A 248 2.21 13.18 35.04
C MET A 248 0.80 13.54 35.52
N ALA A 249 -0.19 13.04 34.80
CA ALA A 249 -1.59 13.25 35.09
C ALA A 249 -2.02 12.49 36.35
N LYS A 250 -2.80 13.16 37.21
CA LYS A 250 -3.45 12.52 38.37
C LYS A 250 -4.82 11.92 38.04
N GLN A 251 -5.44 12.40 36.97
CA GLN A 251 -6.77 11.99 36.49
C GLN A 251 -6.87 12.24 34.98
N LEU A 252 -7.63 11.40 34.29
CA LEU A 252 -7.96 11.59 32.86
C LEU A 252 -9.46 11.80 32.71
N LYS A 253 -9.86 12.90 32.07
CA LYS A 253 -11.26 13.28 31.81
C LYS A 253 -11.56 13.22 30.32
N TYR A 254 -11.76 12.01 29.79
CA TYR A 254 -12.05 11.80 28.37
C TYR A 254 -13.35 12.46 27.89
N SER A 255 -14.25 12.86 28.78
CA SER A 255 -15.41 13.70 28.45
C SER A 255 -15.04 15.12 27.99
N ALA A 256 -13.81 15.59 28.25
CA ALA A 256 -13.30 16.87 27.78
C ALA A 256 -12.61 16.78 26.40
N ALA A 257 -12.41 15.57 25.88
CA ALA A 257 -11.76 15.37 24.59
C ALA A 257 -12.65 15.87 23.44
N LYS A 258 -12.07 16.72 22.58
CA LYS A 258 -12.73 17.36 21.45
C LYS A 258 -12.51 16.60 20.14
N THR A 259 -11.36 15.96 20.00
CA THR A 259 -11.05 15.11 18.85
C THR A 259 -11.99 13.91 18.86
N MET A 260 -12.71 13.66 17.77
CA MET A 260 -13.61 12.52 17.65
C MET A 260 -12.80 11.21 17.61
N PRO A 261 -13.31 10.11 18.20
CA PRO A 261 -12.70 8.79 18.02
C PRO A 261 -12.65 8.42 16.54
N TYR A 262 -11.49 7.96 16.08
CA TYR A 262 -11.37 7.43 14.72
C TYR A 262 -12.17 6.12 14.62
N PRO A 263 -13.12 6.00 13.67
CA PRO A 263 -13.92 4.80 13.53
C PRO A 263 -13.05 3.61 13.13
N GLU A 264 -13.15 2.50 13.86
CA GLU A 264 -12.49 1.25 13.48
C GLU A 264 -13.03 0.75 12.15
N GLU A 265 -12.16 0.42 11.19
CA GLU A 265 -12.57 -0.02 9.85
C GLU A 265 -13.49 -1.25 9.89
N ASN A 266 -13.28 -2.16 10.84
CA ASN A 266 -14.09 -3.37 11.02
C ASN A 266 -15.54 -3.10 11.47
N ARG A 267 -15.92 -1.84 11.72
CA ARG A 267 -17.30 -1.42 11.94
C ARG A 267 -18.02 -1.09 10.65
N PHE A 268 -17.31 -0.92 9.54
CA PHE A 268 -17.92 -0.76 8.24
C PHE A 268 -18.15 -2.12 7.58
N ASN A 269 -19.35 -2.31 7.03
CA ASN A 269 -19.69 -3.46 6.23
C ASN A 269 -19.95 -3.04 4.79
N GLN A 270 -19.17 -3.60 3.86
CA GLN A 270 -19.31 -3.44 2.42
C GLN A 270 -20.17 -4.59 1.86
N GLU A 271 -21.42 -4.31 1.50
CA GLU A 271 -22.33 -5.28 0.86
C GLU A 271 -22.34 -5.06 -0.66
N VAL A 272 -21.97 -6.08 -1.43
CA VAL A 272 -22.11 -6.07 -2.89
C VAL A 272 -23.57 -6.35 -3.25
N LEU A 273 -24.20 -5.41 -3.96
CA LEU A 273 -25.63 -5.44 -4.31
C LEU A 273 -25.86 -5.92 -5.75
N ALA A 274 -24.96 -5.57 -6.66
CA ALA A 274 -24.92 -6.04 -8.03
C ALA A 274 -23.45 -6.14 -8.50
N GLU A 275 -23.16 -7.05 -9.41
CA GLU A 275 -21.82 -7.28 -9.97
C GLU A 275 -21.90 -7.52 -11.49
N LYS A 276 -20.76 -7.67 -12.17
CA LYS A 276 -20.70 -7.93 -13.62
C LYS A 276 -21.29 -6.79 -14.46
N LEU A 277 -21.12 -5.56 -14.01
CA LEU A 277 -21.62 -4.38 -14.71
C LEU A 277 -20.79 -4.08 -15.97
N ASP A 278 -21.43 -3.51 -16.99
CA ASP A 278 -20.81 -3.12 -18.27
C ASP A 278 -20.59 -1.62 -18.33
N GLU A 279 -19.42 -1.16 -17.85
CA GLU A 279 -19.01 0.25 -17.87
C GLU A 279 -20.00 1.16 -17.13
N PRO A 280 -20.24 0.94 -15.83
CA PRO A 280 -21.18 1.75 -15.07
C PRO A 280 -20.69 3.19 -14.95
N THR A 281 -21.60 4.16 -15.02
CA THR A 281 -21.27 5.59 -15.05
C THR A 281 -21.72 6.32 -13.79
N GLU A 282 -23.00 6.59 -13.61
CA GLU A 282 -23.53 7.40 -12.50
C GLU A 282 -24.70 6.68 -11.81
N LEU A 283 -24.93 6.97 -10.53
CA LEU A 283 -26.00 6.39 -9.70
C LEU A 283 -26.85 7.47 -9.05
N VAL A 284 -28.10 7.12 -8.75
CA VAL A 284 -28.95 7.91 -7.87
C VAL A 284 -29.78 7.00 -6.96
N VAL A 285 -29.75 7.28 -5.66
CA VAL A 285 -30.52 6.57 -4.64
C VAL A 285 -31.88 7.27 -4.45
N MET A 286 -32.96 6.55 -4.74
CA MET A 286 -34.31 7.04 -4.54
C MET A 286 -34.71 7.01 -3.06
N ASN A 287 -35.69 7.83 -2.66
CA ASN A 287 -36.25 7.83 -1.31
C ASN A 287 -36.80 6.47 -0.84
N SER A 288 -37.16 5.59 -1.79
CA SER A 288 -37.61 4.23 -1.53
C SER A 288 -36.47 3.25 -1.19
N GLY A 289 -35.22 3.68 -1.30
CA GLY A 289 -34.01 2.86 -1.19
C GLY A 289 -33.65 2.10 -2.48
N LYS A 290 -34.47 2.18 -3.53
CA LYS A 290 -34.10 1.67 -4.86
C LYS A 290 -32.97 2.52 -5.44
N VAL A 291 -32.08 1.91 -6.20
CA VAL A 291 -30.94 2.60 -6.82
C VAL A 291 -31.05 2.52 -8.32
N LEU A 292 -31.17 3.67 -8.97
CA LEU A 292 -31.09 3.78 -10.42
C LEU A 292 -29.64 4.07 -10.80
N PHE A 293 -29.10 3.36 -11.78
CA PHE A 293 -27.73 3.57 -12.23
C PHE A 293 -27.61 3.29 -13.72
N THR A 294 -26.61 3.88 -14.35
CA THR A 294 -26.41 3.81 -15.80
C THR A 294 -25.14 3.09 -16.19
N GLU A 295 -25.14 2.56 -17.40
CA GLU A 295 -23.99 1.99 -18.08
C GLU A 295 -23.75 2.76 -19.38
N ARG A 296 -22.47 3.02 -19.70
CA ARG A 296 -22.07 3.93 -20.77
C ARG A 296 -22.69 3.58 -22.13
N LYS A 297 -22.92 2.30 -22.40
CA LYS A 297 -23.52 1.82 -23.68
C LYS A 297 -25.03 2.02 -23.79
N GLY A 298 -25.67 2.71 -22.83
CA GLY A 298 -27.07 3.14 -22.92
C GLY A 298 -28.02 2.46 -21.93
N ALA A 299 -27.56 1.44 -21.20
CA ALA A 299 -28.42 0.74 -20.26
C ALA A 299 -28.69 1.57 -19.01
N VAL A 300 -29.98 1.63 -18.63
CA VAL A 300 -30.46 2.18 -17.36
C VAL A 300 -30.94 1.00 -16.53
N LYS A 301 -30.41 0.82 -15.32
CA LYS A 301 -30.68 -0.31 -14.44
C LYS A 301 -31.22 0.17 -13.10
N LEU A 302 -32.06 -0.66 -12.47
CA LEU A 302 -32.66 -0.41 -11.16
C LEU A 302 -32.35 -1.58 -10.23
N TYR A 303 -31.67 -1.32 -9.12
CA TYR A 303 -31.55 -2.27 -8.01
C TYR A 303 -32.69 -2.09 -7.02
N ASN A 304 -33.34 -3.18 -6.64
CA ASN A 304 -34.40 -3.19 -5.63
C ASN A 304 -33.92 -3.89 -4.35
N PRO A 305 -33.76 -3.16 -3.23
CA PRO A 305 -33.25 -3.75 -1.98
C PRO A 305 -34.21 -4.74 -1.33
N LYS A 306 -35.52 -4.70 -1.65
CA LYS A 306 -36.51 -5.63 -1.09
C LYS A 306 -36.40 -7.01 -1.72
N THR A 307 -36.23 -7.07 -3.03
CA THR A 307 -36.10 -8.34 -3.78
C THR A 307 -34.65 -8.77 -3.94
N LYS A 308 -33.69 -7.87 -3.69
CA LYS A 308 -32.26 -8.06 -3.93
C LYS A 308 -31.93 -8.41 -5.39
N THR A 309 -32.65 -7.79 -6.32
CA THR A 309 -32.51 -8.03 -7.76
C THR A 309 -32.29 -6.74 -8.53
N THR A 310 -31.57 -6.84 -9.65
CA THR A 310 -31.40 -5.76 -10.62
C THR A 310 -32.31 -5.97 -11.83
N LYS A 311 -32.99 -4.92 -12.26
CA LYS A 311 -33.84 -4.86 -13.46
C LYS A 311 -33.17 -3.96 -14.51
N LEU A 312 -33.13 -4.39 -15.77
CA LEU A 312 -32.89 -3.48 -16.90
C LEU A 312 -34.17 -2.66 -17.14
N VAL A 313 -34.11 -1.36 -16.91
CA VAL A 313 -35.25 -0.44 -17.08
C VAL A 313 -35.44 -0.10 -18.55
N THR A 314 -34.36 0.29 -19.22
CA THR A 314 -34.34 0.60 -20.65
C THR A 314 -32.91 0.52 -21.18
N ASN A 315 -32.76 0.47 -22.50
CA ASN A 315 -31.49 0.61 -23.18
C ASN A 315 -31.60 1.70 -24.25
N LEU A 316 -31.02 2.87 -23.99
CA LEU A 316 -31.12 4.03 -24.86
C LEU A 316 -30.17 3.92 -26.06
N PRO A 317 -30.60 4.29 -27.27
CA PRO A 317 -29.70 4.38 -28.40
C PRO A 317 -28.75 5.57 -28.19
N VAL A 318 -27.48 5.29 -27.94
CA VAL A 318 -26.44 6.29 -27.73
C VAL A 318 -25.24 6.04 -28.64
N HIS A 319 -24.50 7.09 -28.98
CA HIS A 319 -23.18 6.92 -29.57
C HIS A 319 -22.18 6.59 -28.47
N TYR A 320 -21.49 5.44 -28.56
CA TYR A 320 -20.63 4.92 -27.50
C TYR A 320 -19.20 4.59 -27.95
N ASP A 321 -18.71 5.18 -29.04
CA ASP A 321 -17.28 5.05 -29.36
C ASP A 321 -16.45 5.79 -28.29
N ARG A 322 -15.38 5.16 -27.80
CA ARG A 322 -14.51 5.70 -26.72
C ARG A 322 -15.30 6.06 -25.45
N GLU A 323 -15.21 7.30 -24.97
CA GLU A 323 -15.82 7.77 -23.71
C GLU A 323 -17.24 8.33 -23.89
N TYR A 324 -17.73 8.44 -25.13
CA TYR A 324 -19.10 8.87 -25.40
C TYR A 324 -20.11 7.83 -24.92
N GLY A 325 -21.37 8.22 -24.72
CA GLY A 325 -22.42 7.29 -24.34
C GLY A 325 -23.45 7.91 -23.42
N LEU A 326 -24.01 7.11 -22.51
CA LEU A 326 -24.85 7.55 -21.41
C LEU A 326 -23.97 7.89 -20.20
N MET A 327 -23.76 9.18 -19.96
CA MET A 327 -22.76 9.67 -19.02
C MET A 327 -23.34 9.95 -17.63
N GLY A 328 -24.56 10.49 -17.58
CA GLY A 328 -25.15 10.93 -16.32
C GLY A 328 -26.63 10.61 -16.14
N VAL A 329 -27.02 10.45 -14.88
CA VAL A 329 -28.37 10.22 -14.39
C VAL A 329 -28.58 10.93 -13.06
N ASN A 330 -29.72 11.60 -12.91
CA ASN A 330 -30.18 12.05 -11.60
C ASN A 330 -31.71 12.13 -11.58
N ILE A 331 -32.30 12.26 -10.39
CA ILE A 331 -33.73 12.53 -10.24
C ILE A 331 -33.94 13.96 -9.81
N ASP A 332 -35.12 14.52 -10.12
CA ASP A 332 -35.49 15.85 -9.66
C ASP A 332 -35.51 15.90 -8.11
N PRO A 333 -35.11 17.02 -7.46
CA PRO A 333 -35.22 17.15 -6.00
C PRO A 333 -36.64 16.95 -5.48
N LYS A 334 -37.66 17.20 -6.31
CA LYS A 334 -39.08 16.93 -6.04
C LYS A 334 -39.60 15.67 -6.73
N PHE A 335 -38.73 14.67 -6.93
CA PHE A 335 -39.07 13.42 -7.63
C PHE A 335 -40.33 12.73 -7.09
N ASN A 336 -40.56 12.76 -5.78
CA ASN A 336 -41.76 12.18 -5.16
C ASN A 336 -43.06 12.82 -5.68
N GLU A 337 -43.02 14.08 -6.10
CA GLU A 337 -44.15 14.85 -6.62
C GLU A 337 -44.23 14.76 -8.14
N ASN A 338 -43.10 14.97 -8.83
CA ASN A 338 -43.09 15.20 -10.27
C ASN A 338 -42.58 14.03 -11.10
N LYS A 339 -41.92 13.03 -10.53
CA LYS A 339 -41.42 11.83 -11.22
C LYS A 339 -40.47 12.11 -12.39
N TRP A 340 -39.70 13.19 -12.35
CA TRP A 340 -38.74 13.50 -13.42
C TRP A 340 -37.37 12.83 -13.17
N VAL A 341 -36.89 12.10 -14.18
CA VAL A 341 -35.52 11.57 -14.26
C VAL A 341 -34.79 12.34 -15.34
N TYR A 342 -33.56 12.75 -15.03
CA TYR A 342 -32.66 13.51 -15.91
C TYR A 342 -31.57 12.59 -16.41
N LEU A 343 -31.22 12.71 -17.69
CA LEU A 343 -30.18 11.93 -18.33
C LEU A 343 -29.32 12.83 -19.21
N TYR A 344 -28.02 12.57 -19.26
CA TYR A 344 -27.09 13.23 -20.17
C TYR A 344 -26.38 12.19 -21.04
N TYR A 345 -26.56 12.30 -22.37
CA TYR A 345 -26.06 11.29 -23.30
C TYR A 345 -25.60 11.85 -24.64
N SER A 346 -24.75 11.09 -25.32
CA SER A 346 -24.28 11.35 -26.68
C SER A 346 -25.25 10.83 -27.72
N ALA A 347 -25.82 11.74 -28.52
CA ALA A 347 -26.77 11.38 -29.56
C ALA A 347 -26.14 10.50 -30.66
N VAL A 348 -26.96 9.68 -31.29
CA VAL A 348 -26.56 8.84 -32.43
C VAL A 348 -26.48 9.64 -33.74
N LYS A 349 -25.69 9.15 -34.70
CA LYS A 349 -25.55 9.78 -36.02
C LYS A 349 -26.92 10.01 -36.70
N PRO A 350 -27.08 11.13 -37.45
CA PRO A 350 -26.07 12.13 -37.79
C PRO A 350 -25.84 13.21 -36.72
N ASP A 351 -26.54 13.17 -35.58
CA ASP A 351 -26.42 14.16 -34.52
C ASP A 351 -25.09 14.00 -33.73
N SER A 352 -24.21 14.99 -33.84
CA SER A 352 -22.94 15.01 -33.10
C SER A 352 -23.05 15.68 -31.73
N ASN A 353 -24.23 16.06 -31.24
CA ASN A 353 -24.36 16.75 -29.96
C ASN A 353 -24.46 15.79 -28.76
N ASN A 354 -24.20 16.34 -27.57
CA ASN A 354 -24.61 15.75 -26.31
C ASN A 354 -25.89 16.44 -25.82
N ARG A 355 -26.80 15.69 -25.19
CA ARG A 355 -28.14 16.15 -24.81
C ARG A 355 -28.38 15.93 -23.32
N LEU A 356 -28.77 17.00 -22.62
CA LEU A 356 -29.41 16.91 -21.31
C LEU A 356 -30.91 16.83 -21.54
N VAL A 357 -31.51 15.72 -21.12
CA VAL A 357 -32.94 15.47 -21.26
C VAL A 357 -33.57 15.16 -19.90
N ARG A 358 -34.91 15.20 -19.86
CA ARG A 358 -35.68 14.59 -18.79
C ARG A 358 -36.84 13.75 -19.34
N MET A 359 -37.23 12.73 -18.58
CA MET A 359 -38.32 11.81 -18.89
C MET A 359 -39.09 11.47 -17.60
N LYS A 360 -40.38 11.15 -17.72
CA LYS A 360 -41.21 10.73 -16.58
C LYS A 360 -40.91 9.29 -16.15
N TRP A 361 -41.02 9.05 -14.86
CA TRP A 361 -40.92 7.74 -14.22
C TRP A 361 -42.30 7.19 -13.82
N ASP A 362 -42.51 5.89 -14.02
CA ASP A 362 -43.65 5.13 -13.52
C ASP A 362 -43.23 4.29 -12.31
N ASP A 363 -43.66 4.70 -11.11
CA ASP A 363 -43.34 4.02 -9.84
C ASP A 363 -43.97 2.62 -9.72
N VAL A 364 -45.08 2.37 -10.40
CA VAL A 364 -45.81 1.09 -10.31
C VAL A 364 -45.07 0.04 -11.13
N LYS A 365 -44.60 0.43 -12.31
CA LYS A 365 -43.89 -0.48 -13.23
C LYS A 365 -42.38 -0.49 -13.04
N ASP A 366 -41.83 0.47 -12.32
CA ASP A 366 -40.39 0.74 -12.28
C ASP A 366 -39.82 0.94 -13.69
N GLU A 367 -40.39 1.90 -14.42
CA GLU A 367 -40.11 2.16 -15.85
C GLU A 367 -39.91 3.64 -16.16
N LEU A 368 -39.04 3.90 -17.14
CA LEU A 368 -38.86 5.22 -17.73
C LEU A 368 -39.77 5.38 -18.95
N LEU A 369 -40.60 6.42 -18.97
CA LEU A 369 -41.57 6.67 -20.03
C LEU A 369 -40.90 7.43 -21.19
N LEU A 370 -40.29 6.69 -22.12
CA LEU A 370 -39.47 7.25 -23.21
C LEU A 370 -40.20 8.26 -24.11
N ASN A 371 -41.52 8.09 -24.29
CA ASN A 371 -42.36 9.01 -25.08
C ASN A 371 -42.55 10.39 -24.42
N THR A 372 -42.05 10.60 -23.21
CA THR A 372 -42.12 11.87 -22.48
C THR A 372 -40.80 12.67 -22.51
N GLU A 373 -39.85 12.28 -23.37
CA GLU A 373 -38.57 12.96 -23.47
C GLU A 373 -38.72 14.46 -23.75
N GLN A 374 -38.00 15.25 -22.96
CA GLN A 374 -37.83 16.68 -23.16
C GLN A 374 -36.34 17.02 -23.17
N ILE A 375 -35.86 17.58 -24.28
CA ILE A 375 -34.50 18.11 -24.39
C ILE A 375 -34.47 19.47 -23.68
N LEU A 376 -33.62 19.59 -22.66
CA LEU A 376 -33.43 20.82 -21.90
C LEU A 376 -32.26 21.64 -22.44
N LEU A 377 -31.13 20.99 -22.70
CA LEU A 377 -29.91 21.64 -23.16
C LEU A 377 -29.18 20.75 -24.16
N THR A 378 -28.63 21.37 -25.19
CA THR A 378 -27.78 20.73 -26.19
C THR A 378 -26.38 21.32 -26.09
N VAL A 379 -25.38 20.46 -25.88
CA VAL A 379 -23.96 20.82 -25.91
C VAL A 379 -23.42 20.37 -27.27
N THR A 380 -22.95 21.33 -28.04
CA THR A 380 -22.45 21.06 -29.39
C THR A 380 -21.06 20.48 -29.36
N GLU A 381 -20.95 19.21 -29.74
CA GLU A 381 -19.66 18.54 -29.88
C GLU A 381 -19.17 18.56 -31.33
N HIS A 382 -17.86 18.60 -31.47
CA HIS A 382 -17.16 18.51 -32.75
C HIS A 382 -16.67 17.08 -33.00
N ARG A 383 -17.56 16.08 -32.82
CA ARG A 383 -17.24 14.67 -33.11
C ARG A 383 -16.89 14.52 -34.58
N THR A 384 -15.66 14.09 -34.85
CA THR A 384 -15.17 13.81 -36.20
C THR A 384 -15.42 12.36 -36.62
N TYR A 385 -15.75 11.47 -35.68
CA TYR A 385 -15.94 10.03 -35.90
C TYR A 385 -14.75 9.34 -36.60
N ASP A 386 -13.58 9.97 -36.56
CA ASP A 386 -12.33 9.43 -37.05
C ASP A 386 -11.57 8.77 -35.90
N LYS A 387 -10.48 8.07 -36.24
CA LYS A 387 -9.62 7.43 -35.24
C LYS A 387 -8.89 8.42 -34.33
N ASP A 388 -8.96 9.73 -34.61
CA ASP A 388 -8.29 10.80 -33.86
C ASP A 388 -9.30 11.57 -32.96
N ASP A 389 -10.58 11.14 -32.91
CA ASP A 389 -11.65 11.78 -32.12
C ASP A 389 -11.44 11.56 -30.61
N CYS A 390 -11.76 12.56 -29.78
CA CYS A 390 -11.43 12.57 -28.35
C CYS A 390 -12.63 12.33 -27.44
N CYS A 391 -12.41 11.44 -26.48
CA CYS A 391 -12.36 11.60 -25.02
C CYS A 391 -12.81 12.92 -24.32
N HIS A 392 -12.81 12.88 -22.99
CA HIS A 392 -13.16 13.94 -22.04
C HIS A 392 -14.61 14.36 -22.18
N THR A 393 -15.51 13.44 -21.89
CA THR A 393 -16.95 13.67 -22.07
C THR A 393 -17.62 14.24 -20.81
N ALA A 394 -17.02 14.02 -19.64
CA ALA A 394 -17.57 14.36 -18.33
C ALA A 394 -19.02 13.85 -18.16
N GLY A 395 -19.98 14.74 -17.89
CA GLY A 395 -21.40 14.45 -18.04
C GLY A 395 -22.15 14.11 -16.76
N SER A 396 -21.62 14.46 -15.60
CA SER A 396 -22.27 14.26 -14.29
C SER A 396 -23.34 15.32 -14.02
N ILE A 397 -24.41 14.92 -13.34
CA ILE A 397 -25.57 15.77 -13.01
C ILE A 397 -25.71 15.88 -11.49
N ALA A 398 -25.74 17.11 -10.96
CA ALA A 398 -25.97 17.36 -9.53
C ALA A 398 -26.99 18.47 -9.30
N TRP A 399 -27.50 18.57 -8.07
CA TRP A 399 -28.48 19.57 -7.67
C TRP A 399 -28.04 20.31 -6.41
N ASP A 400 -28.33 21.61 -6.33
CA ASP A 400 -28.30 22.34 -5.06
C ASP A 400 -29.65 22.31 -4.34
N ARG A 401 -29.68 22.79 -3.09
CA ARG A 401 -30.91 22.88 -2.29
C ARG A 401 -31.93 23.88 -2.85
N GLN A 402 -31.53 24.78 -3.74
CA GLN A 402 -32.40 25.78 -4.38
C GLN A 402 -33.06 25.24 -5.67
N GLY A 403 -32.76 23.99 -6.04
CA GLY A 403 -33.29 23.33 -7.23
C GLY A 403 -32.62 23.81 -8.52
N ASN A 404 -31.38 24.29 -8.47
CA ASN A 404 -30.57 24.50 -9.66
C ASN A 404 -29.86 23.18 -10.03
N LEU A 405 -29.90 22.86 -11.33
CA LEU A 405 -29.20 21.71 -11.91
C LEU A 405 -27.80 22.15 -12.34
N TYR A 406 -26.81 21.36 -11.93
CA TYR A 406 -25.43 21.45 -12.37
C TYR A 406 -25.14 20.32 -13.36
N LEU A 407 -24.49 20.65 -14.47
CA LEU A 407 -24.06 19.69 -15.50
C LEU A 407 -22.59 19.89 -15.82
N SER A 408 -21.78 18.84 -15.69
CA SER A 408 -20.38 18.89 -16.10
C SER A 408 -20.19 18.52 -17.57
N THR A 409 -19.29 19.22 -18.25
CA THR A 409 -18.96 19.00 -19.66
C THR A 409 -17.45 19.02 -19.84
N GLY A 410 -16.90 18.03 -20.56
CA GLY A 410 -15.47 18.01 -20.86
C GLY A 410 -15.13 18.81 -22.12
N ASP A 411 -13.83 18.96 -22.39
CA ASP A 411 -13.29 19.87 -23.40
C ASP A 411 -13.11 19.27 -24.80
N ASN A 412 -13.24 17.94 -24.88
CA ASN A 412 -13.00 17.08 -26.04
C ASN A 412 -11.68 17.35 -26.74
N THR A 413 -10.64 17.66 -25.96
CA THR A 413 -9.30 17.97 -26.49
C THR A 413 -8.24 17.10 -25.82
N ASN A 414 -7.58 16.26 -26.62
CA ASN A 414 -6.52 15.37 -26.14
C ASN A 414 -5.15 16.09 -26.03
N PRO A 415 -4.40 15.94 -24.92
CA PRO A 415 -3.06 16.51 -24.77
C PRO A 415 -1.93 15.78 -25.53
N PHE A 416 -2.16 14.61 -26.13
CA PHE A 416 -1.09 13.78 -26.71
C PHE A 416 -0.36 14.44 -27.89
N TYR A 417 -1.07 15.19 -28.74
CA TYR A 417 -0.45 15.99 -29.80
C TYR A 417 0.30 17.22 -29.27
N SER A 418 0.21 17.46 -27.98
CA SER A 418 0.93 18.48 -27.23
C SER A 418 2.00 17.87 -26.33
N ASN A 419 2.41 16.63 -26.58
CA ASN A 419 3.39 15.86 -25.79
C ASN A 419 3.00 15.74 -24.32
N GLY A 420 1.69 15.61 -24.03
CA GLY A 420 1.17 15.51 -22.66
C GLY A 420 1.08 16.84 -21.91
N PHE A 421 1.48 17.97 -22.50
CA PHE A 421 1.28 19.30 -21.92
C PHE A 421 -0.05 19.91 -22.39
N SER A 422 -0.32 21.15 -21.96
CA SER A 422 -1.47 21.96 -22.41
C SER A 422 -1.66 21.96 -23.94
N PRO A 423 -2.85 21.58 -24.45
CA PRO A 423 -3.19 21.61 -25.87
C PRO A 423 -3.71 22.98 -26.31
N SER A 424 -2.87 23.72 -27.04
CA SER A 424 -3.15 25.08 -27.53
C SER A 424 -2.74 25.30 -28.99
N ASP A 425 -2.92 24.27 -29.84
CA ASP A 425 -2.48 24.29 -31.25
C ASP A 425 -3.39 25.13 -32.14
N ASP A 426 -3.05 26.41 -32.31
CA ASP A 426 -3.87 27.41 -33.01
C ASP A 426 -3.70 27.44 -34.54
N ARG A 427 -3.09 26.39 -35.14
CA ARG A 427 -2.94 26.29 -36.60
C ARG A 427 -4.32 26.08 -37.28
N PRO A 428 -4.53 26.57 -38.53
CA PRO A 428 -5.86 26.63 -39.16
C PRO A 428 -6.62 25.29 -39.27
N ASP A 429 -5.91 24.17 -39.45
CA ASP A 429 -6.45 22.82 -39.62
C ASP A 429 -6.43 21.99 -38.32
N ARG A 430 -6.12 22.62 -37.18
CA ARG A 430 -5.85 21.95 -35.90
C ARG A 430 -6.84 22.30 -34.79
N LYS A 431 -8.03 22.82 -35.12
CA LYS A 431 -9.04 23.28 -34.15
C LYS A 431 -9.38 22.26 -33.05
N LYS A 432 -9.45 20.95 -33.35
CA LYS A 432 -9.74 19.90 -32.36
C LYS A 432 -8.62 19.60 -31.35
N TYR A 433 -7.44 20.21 -31.54
CA TYR A 433 -6.27 20.05 -30.68
C TYR A 433 -6.00 21.32 -29.83
N ASN A 434 -7.01 22.18 -29.69
CA ASN A 434 -6.89 23.49 -29.09
C ASN A 434 -7.99 23.74 -28.05
N ALA A 435 -7.68 23.46 -26.78
CA ALA A 435 -8.59 23.65 -25.66
C ALA A 435 -8.81 25.14 -25.33
N LEU A 436 -8.07 26.06 -25.95
CA LEU A 436 -8.38 27.50 -25.88
C LEU A 436 -9.74 27.82 -26.53
N THR A 437 -10.20 26.99 -27.46
CA THR A 437 -11.48 27.20 -28.16
C THR A 437 -12.68 26.57 -27.46
N SER A 438 -12.44 25.69 -26.47
CA SER A 438 -13.44 25.07 -25.61
C SER A 438 -13.32 25.59 -24.17
N SER A 439 -12.46 25.00 -23.34
CA SER A 439 -12.34 25.26 -21.90
C SER A 439 -12.19 26.73 -21.54
N SER A 440 -11.31 27.44 -22.26
CA SER A 440 -11.05 28.89 -22.07
C SER A 440 -11.78 29.79 -23.08
N ASN A 441 -12.84 29.31 -23.70
CA ASN A 441 -13.74 30.11 -24.52
C ASN A 441 -15.05 30.37 -23.76
N THR A 442 -15.36 31.65 -23.55
CA THR A 442 -16.56 32.08 -22.82
C THR A 442 -17.86 31.83 -23.61
N ASN A 443 -17.76 31.64 -24.93
CA ASN A 443 -18.91 31.41 -25.81
C ASN A 443 -19.09 29.93 -26.22
N ASP A 444 -18.51 29.00 -25.46
CA ASP A 444 -18.59 27.54 -25.69
C ASP A 444 -19.02 26.83 -24.40
N LEU A 445 -19.81 25.77 -24.51
CA LEU A 445 -20.31 25.00 -23.36
C LEU A 445 -19.41 23.83 -22.97
N ARG A 446 -18.37 23.52 -23.74
CA ARG A 446 -17.40 22.43 -23.46
C ARG A 446 -16.33 22.89 -22.48
N GLY A 447 -15.86 21.97 -21.64
CA GLY A 447 -14.88 22.24 -20.59
C GLY A 447 -15.42 23.15 -19.48
N LYS A 448 -16.68 22.94 -19.08
CA LYS A 448 -17.44 23.78 -18.13
C LYS A 448 -18.13 22.94 -17.06
N ILE A 449 -18.58 23.62 -16.02
CA ILE A 449 -19.72 23.16 -15.22
C ILE A 449 -20.82 24.20 -15.38
N LEU A 450 -21.94 23.78 -15.95
CA LEU A 450 -23.08 24.61 -16.27
C LEU A 450 -24.07 24.60 -15.11
N ARG A 451 -24.78 25.70 -14.90
CA ARG A 451 -25.84 25.81 -13.89
C ARG A 451 -27.09 26.43 -14.47
N ILE A 452 -28.18 25.68 -14.45
CA ILE A 452 -29.49 26.07 -14.99
C ILE A 452 -30.60 25.75 -13.99
N LYS A 453 -31.80 26.32 -14.17
CA LYS A 453 -32.99 25.97 -13.39
C LYS A 453 -34.09 25.42 -14.28
N PRO A 454 -34.28 24.09 -14.34
CA PRO A 454 -35.32 23.49 -15.17
C PRO A 454 -36.71 23.98 -14.76
N ARG A 455 -37.57 24.29 -15.75
CA ARG A 455 -38.94 24.74 -15.51
C ARG A 455 -39.93 23.57 -15.53
N PRO A 456 -41.04 23.62 -14.77
CA PRO A 456 -42.04 22.55 -14.78
C PRO A 456 -42.59 22.23 -16.17
N GLU A 457 -42.86 23.25 -16.99
CA GLU A 457 -43.45 23.14 -18.33
C GLU A 457 -42.46 22.77 -19.44
N GLY A 458 -41.15 22.93 -19.19
CA GLY A 458 -40.10 22.65 -20.17
C GLY A 458 -39.10 23.80 -20.34
N GLY A 459 -37.89 23.47 -20.80
CA GLY A 459 -36.77 24.42 -20.86
C GLY A 459 -36.22 24.77 -19.47
N TYR A 460 -35.50 25.88 -19.39
CA TYR A 460 -34.80 26.30 -18.17
C TYR A 460 -34.67 27.82 -18.07
N ASP A 461 -34.49 28.29 -16.85
CA ASP A 461 -34.07 29.65 -16.53
C ASP A 461 -32.56 29.70 -16.21
N ILE A 462 -31.97 30.89 -16.30
CA ILE A 462 -30.57 31.15 -15.90
C ILE A 462 -30.57 31.64 -14.44
N PRO A 463 -29.97 30.89 -13.50
CA PRO A 463 -29.82 31.33 -12.12
C PRO A 463 -28.91 32.56 -12.00
N GLU A 464 -29.22 33.44 -11.05
CA GLU A 464 -28.34 34.55 -10.67
C GLU A 464 -27.01 34.06 -10.09
N GLY A 465 -25.93 34.78 -10.36
CA GLY A 465 -24.59 34.43 -9.85
C GLY A 465 -23.82 33.41 -10.69
N ASN A 466 -24.28 33.09 -11.91
CA ASN A 466 -23.45 32.44 -12.92
C ASN A 466 -22.30 33.38 -13.34
N LEU A 467 -21.22 32.82 -13.90
CA LEU A 467 -19.98 33.54 -14.18
C LEU A 467 -20.21 34.73 -15.13
N PHE A 468 -21.12 34.55 -16.08
CA PHE A 468 -21.52 35.60 -17.03
C PHE A 468 -23.01 35.90 -16.90
N PRO A 469 -23.39 37.15 -16.62
CA PRO A 469 -24.79 37.56 -16.63
C PRO A 469 -25.48 37.30 -17.97
N LYS A 470 -26.80 37.04 -17.94
CA LYS A 470 -27.61 36.89 -19.15
C LYS A 470 -27.50 38.13 -20.04
N GLY A 471 -27.20 37.90 -21.33
CA GLY A 471 -27.02 38.97 -22.31
C GLY A 471 -25.59 39.50 -22.45
N THR A 472 -24.62 38.97 -21.68
CA THR A 472 -23.20 39.32 -21.85
C THR A 472 -22.73 38.98 -23.28
N PRO A 473 -22.30 39.97 -24.09
CA PRO A 473 -21.84 39.69 -25.46
C PRO A 473 -20.64 38.75 -25.48
N GLY A 474 -20.69 37.73 -26.35
CA GLY A 474 -19.60 36.76 -26.47
C GLY A 474 -19.46 35.81 -25.28
N ALA A 475 -20.47 35.66 -24.43
CA ALA A 475 -20.43 34.72 -23.32
C ALA A 475 -21.74 33.93 -23.14
N ARG A 476 -21.62 32.68 -22.70
CA ARG A 476 -22.76 31.81 -22.40
C ARG A 476 -23.20 31.97 -20.94
N PRO A 477 -24.46 32.36 -20.68
CA PRO A 477 -24.93 32.61 -19.33
C PRO A 477 -25.15 31.33 -18.52
N GLU A 478 -25.13 30.15 -19.14
CA GLU A 478 -25.20 28.86 -18.45
C GLU A 478 -23.93 28.55 -17.64
N ILE A 479 -22.80 29.19 -17.94
CA ILE A 479 -21.50 28.88 -17.36
C ILE A 479 -21.44 29.32 -15.89
N TYR A 480 -21.27 28.36 -14.98
CA TYR A 480 -20.97 28.63 -13.56
C TYR A 480 -19.46 28.45 -13.29
N VAL A 481 -18.86 27.37 -13.78
CA VAL A 481 -17.41 27.13 -13.76
C VAL A 481 -16.89 27.08 -15.19
N MET A 482 -15.81 27.80 -15.46
CA MET A 482 -15.07 27.76 -16.72
C MET A 482 -13.65 27.21 -16.52
N GLY A 483 -13.03 26.69 -17.57
CA GLY A 483 -11.63 26.28 -17.55
C GLY A 483 -11.43 24.89 -16.97
N ASN A 484 -12.22 23.91 -17.42
CA ASN A 484 -12.10 22.50 -17.06
C ASN A 484 -11.67 21.69 -18.29
N ARG A 485 -10.96 20.58 -18.08
CA ARG A 485 -10.58 19.58 -19.10
C ARG A 485 -11.59 18.44 -19.12
N ASN A 486 -11.70 17.70 -18.03
CA ASN A 486 -12.60 16.57 -17.84
C ASN A 486 -13.14 16.51 -16.38
N PRO A 487 -14.12 17.36 -16.02
CA PRO A 487 -14.73 17.39 -14.70
C PRO A 487 -15.71 16.22 -14.53
N TYR A 488 -15.19 14.98 -14.44
CA TYR A 488 -15.98 13.77 -14.70
C TYR A 488 -17.09 13.52 -13.67
N ARG A 489 -16.85 13.77 -12.39
CA ARG A 489 -17.84 13.61 -11.31
C ARG A 489 -17.90 14.85 -10.44
N ILE A 490 -19.12 15.35 -10.25
CA ILE A 490 -19.40 16.57 -9.51
C ILE A 490 -20.31 16.30 -8.33
N SER A 491 -20.21 17.15 -7.32
CA SER A 491 -21.03 17.07 -6.12
C SER A 491 -21.26 18.47 -5.57
N VAL A 492 -22.49 18.75 -5.13
CA VAL A 492 -22.84 20.02 -4.51
C VAL A 492 -23.10 19.77 -3.03
N ASP A 493 -22.36 20.46 -2.18
CA ASP A 493 -22.63 20.48 -0.74
C ASP A 493 -23.97 21.16 -0.50
N GLN A 494 -24.91 20.39 0.04
CA GLN A 494 -26.27 20.82 0.28
C GLN A 494 -26.34 21.93 1.37
N ARG A 495 -25.41 22.00 2.32
CA ARG A 495 -25.40 23.03 3.37
C ARG A 495 -24.76 24.33 2.89
N THR A 496 -23.58 24.26 2.27
CA THR A 496 -22.79 25.45 1.90
C THR A 496 -23.08 25.96 0.49
N GLY A 497 -23.60 25.10 -0.40
CA GLY A 497 -23.72 25.39 -1.83
C GLY A 497 -22.41 25.29 -2.59
N PHE A 498 -21.32 24.86 -1.95
CA PHE A 498 -20.03 24.69 -2.61
C PHE A 498 -20.08 23.50 -3.58
N LEU A 499 -19.54 23.72 -4.77
CA LEU A 499 -19.42 22.70 -5.80
C LEU A 499 -18.04 22.08 -5.76
N TYR A 500 -17.98 20.76 -5.74
CA TYR A 500 -16.75 19.96 -5.76
C TYR A 500 -16.71 19.10 -7.02
N TRP A 501 -15.53 18.89 -7.57
CA TRP A 501 -15.31 17.96 -8.67
C TRP A 501 -13.88 17.48 -8.72
N GLY A 502 -13.68 16.33 -9.35
CA GLY A 502 -12.36 15.89 -9.76
C GLY A 502 -12.12 16.23 -11.23
N GLU A 503 -10.88 16.57 -11.54
CA GLU A 503 -10.42 17.09 -12.81
C GLU A 503 -9.21 16.27 -13.27
N VAL A 504 -9.40 15.52 -14.37
CA VAL A 504 -8.33 14.71 -14.95
C VAL A 504 -7.43 15.63 -15.78
N GLY A 505 -6.19 15.83 -15.35
CA GLY A 505 -5.24 16.72 -16.00
C GLY A 505 -4.43 16.06 -17.14
N PRO A 506 -3.40 16.75 -17.67
CA PRO A 506 -2.68 16.28 -18.87
C PRO A 506 -1.50 15.35 -18.54
N ASP A 507 -0.95 14.66 -19.54
CA ASP A 507 -0.10 13.48 -19.31
C ASP A 507 1.42 13.70 -19.25
N ALA A 508 1.89 14.95 -19.19
CA ALA A 508 3.32 15.25 -19.09
C ALA A 508 3.88 14.73 -17.76
N GLY A 509 4.84 13.81 -17.81
CA GLY A 509 5.48 13.23 -16.62
C GLY A 509 6.43 14.20 -15.90
N GLU A 510 7.05 15.13 -16.64
CA GLU A 510 8.07 16.05 -16.13
C GLU A 510 7.79 17.51 -16.49
N ASN A 511 8.35 18.42 -15.69
CA ASN A 511 8.30 19.85 -15.98
C ASN A 511 9.14 20.16 -17.23
N SER A 512 8.81 21.25 -17.93
CA SER A 512 9.58 21.74 -19.08
C SER A 512 9.69 23.24 -19.05
N GLU A 513 10.92 23.76 -19.17
CA GLU A 513 11.16 25.21 -19.27
C GLU A 513 10.49 25.85 -20.50
N LYS A 514 10.27 25.07 -21.56
CA LYS A 514 9.62 25.52 -22.81
C LYS A 514 8.10 25.40 -22.75
N ARG A 515 7.56 24.40 -22.07
CA ARG A 515 6.10 24.12 -22.10
C ARG A 515 5.38 24.56 -20.84
N GLY A 516 6.00 24.42 -19.66
CA GLY A 516 5.41 24.69 -18.35
C GLY A 516 5.42 23.45 -17.44
N PRO A 517 4.49 23.38 -16.47
CA PRO A 517 4.48 22.32 -15.47
C PRO A 517 4.15 20.94 -16.05
N ARG A 518 4.61 19.89 -15.36
CA ARG A 518 4.10 18.52 -15.52
C ARG A 518 2.60 18.50 -15.26
N GLY A 519 1.93 17.45 -15.72
CA GLY A 519 0.51 17.27 -15.46
C GLY A 519 0.20 17.10 -13.98
N HIS A 520 -0.97 17.55 -13.55
CA HIS A 520 -1.55 17.24 -12.24
C HIS A 520 -3.04 16.90 -12.43
N ASP A 521 -3.53 15.90 -11.72
CA ASP A 521 -4.96 15.80 -11.48
C ASP A 521 -5.32 16.72 -10.32
N GLU A 522 -6.55 17.22 -10.32
CA GLU A 522 -7.01 18.16 -9.33
C GLU A 522 -8.34 17.71 -8.74
N ILE A 523 -8.53 18.03 -7.46
CA ILE A 523 -9.84 18.08 -6.85
C ILE A 523 -10.10 19.55 -6.59
N ASN A 524 -11.20 20.04 -7.14
CA ASN A 524 -11.53 21.45 -7.20
C ASN A 524 -12.73 21.77 -6.31
N GLN A 525 -12.79 23.03 -5.86
CA GLN A 525 -13.88 23.58 -5.05
C GLN A 525 -14.25 24.96 -5.58
N ALA A 526 -15.50 25.14 -5.98
CA ALA A 526 -16.07 26.42 -6.34
C ALA A 526 -17.01 26.90 -5.22
N ARG A 527 -16.53 27.86 -4.42
CA ARG A 527 -17.35 28.60 -3.44
C ARG A 527 -18.30 29.60 -4.09
N LYS A 528 -17.98 30.00 -5.32
CA LYS A 528 -18.75 30.87 -6.22
C LYS A 528 -18.35 30.56 -7.66
N ALA A 529 -19.09 31.11 -8.63
CA ALA A 529 -18.73 31.02 -10.04
C ALA A 529 -17.31 31.54 -10.31
N GLY A 530 -16.58 30.91 -11.24
CA GLY A 530 -15.18 31.26 -11.49
C GLY A 530 -14.54 30.56 -12.68
N TYR A 531 -13.34 31.02 -13.04
CA TYR A 531 -12.46 30.39 -14.03
C TYR A 531 -11.35 29.60 -13.32
N PHE A 532 -11.23 28.31 -13.61
CA PHE A 532 -10.30 27.37 -12.97
C PHE A 532 -9.12 27.01 -13.88
N GLY A 533 -8.87 27.85 -14.89
CA GLY A 533 -7.55 27.98 -15.49
C GLY A 533 -7.24 27.10 -16.70
N TRP A 534 -7.87 25.94 -16.91
CA TRP A 534 -7.49 25.07 -18.04
C TRP A 534 -7.84 25.72 -19.41
N PRO A 535 -6.94 25.69 -20.42
CA PRO A 535 -5.65 25.00 -20.48
C PRO A 535 -4.44 25.91 -20.20
N LEU A 536 -4.65 27.10 -19.65
CA LEU A 536 -3.58 28.06 -19.38
C LEU A 536 -2.82 27.73 -18.09
N PHE A 537 -3.49 27.10 -17.12
CA PHE A 537 -2.96 26.76 -15.80
C PHE A 537 -3.33 25.32 -15.38
N VAL A 538 -2.63 24.83 -14.36
CA VAL A 538 -2.92 23.58 -13.64
C VAL A 538 -2.50 23.73 -12.18
N ALA A 539 -2.99 22.87 -11.29
CA ALA A 539 -2.68 22.82 -9.86
C ALA A 539 -3.00 24.15 -9.14
N ASP A 540 -2.06 24.70 -8.38
CA ASP A 540 -2.17 25.97 -7.68
C ASP A 540 -1.95 27.19 -8.60
N ASN A 541 -2.55 27.17 -9.80
CA ASN A 541 -2.36 28.13 -10.89
C ASN A 541 -0.94 28.14 -11.49
N ARG A 542 -0.28 26.97 -11.58
CA ARG A 542 1.01 26.83 -12.26
C ARG A 542 0.84 27.13 -13.75
N PRO A 543 1.54 28.13 -14.31
CA PRO A 543 1.27 28.60 -15.66
C PRO A 543 1.95 27.74 -16.73
N TYR A 544 1.20 27.35 -17.74
CA TYR A 544 1.78 26.93 -19.02
C TYR A 544 2.34 28.16 -19.77
N ARG A 545 3.28 27.91 -20.67
CA ARG A 545 3.84 28.95 -21.54
C ARG A 545 3.02 29.10 -22.81
N GLN A 546 3.02 30.31 -23.36
CA GLN A 546 2.43 30.58 -24.67
C GLN A 546 3.26 29.87 -25.76
N TYR A 547 2.87 28.65 -26.11
CA TYR A 547 3.63 27.81 -27.03
C TYR A 547 3.12 27.95 -28.47
N ASN A 548 4.02 28.27 -29.40
CA ASN A 548 3.70 28.31 -30.82
C ASN A 548 4.02 26.96 -31.48
N PHE A 549 2.99 26.24 -31.90
CA PHE A 549 3.12 24.92 -32.53
C PHE A 549 3.65 24.97 -33.96
N ALA A 550 3.62 26.14 -34.64
CA ALA A 550 4.10 26.27 -36.01
C ALA A 550 5.64 26.26 -36.11
N ASP A 551 6.32 26.88 -35.15
CA ASP A 551 7.78 27.04 -35.13
C ASP A 551 8.43 26.46 -33.86
N SER A 552 7.64 25.85 -32.97
CA SER A 552 8.07 25.27 -31.70
C SER A 552 8.70 26.25 -30.70
N THR A 553 8.43 27.56 -30.84
CA THR A 553 8.90 28.61 -29.93
C THR A 553 7.98 28.77 -28.71
N SER A 554 8.50 29.38 -27.64
CA SER A 554 7.78 29.58 -26.39
C SER A 554 7.85 31.04 -25.95
N GLY A 555 6.70 31.67 -25.80
CA GLY A 555 6.53 33.01 -25.26
C GLY A 555 6.58 33.04 -23.73
N PRO A 556 6.10 34.12 -23.10
CA PRO A 556 6.00 34.23 -21.65
C PRO A 556 5.05 33.18 -21.05
N ALA A 557 5.19 32.97 -19.73
CA ALA A 557 4.21 32.23 -18.94
C ALA A 557 2.90 33.03 -18.87
N ASN A 558 1.75 32.34 -18.83
CA ASN A 558 0.46 33.01 -18.65
C ASN A 558 0.34 33.63 -17.25
N ASP A 559 -0.36 34.77 -17.15
CA ASP A 559 -0.60 35.46 -15.88
C ASP A 559 -1.95 35.02 -15.27
N PRO A 560 -1.98 34.35 -14.10
CA PRO A 560 -3.22 33.90 -13.49
C PRO A 560 -4.12 35.05 -12.98
N ALA A 561 -3.57 36.23 -12.70
CA ALA A 561 -4.36 37.38 -12.27
C ALA A 561 -5.05 38.09 -13.44
N LYS A 562 -4.47 37.99 -14.64
CA LYS A 562 -5.04 38.58 -15.86
C LYS A 562 -4.86 37.66 -17.08
N PRO A 563 -5.56 36.50 -17.13
CA PRO A 563 -5.36 35.55 -18.20
C PRO A 563 -5.90 36.07 -19.54
N ILE A 564 -5.15 35.82 -20.61
CA ILE A 564 -5.49 36.24 -21.97
C ILE A 564 -5.55 35.01 -22.88
N ASN A 565 -6.67 34.85 -23.59
CA ASN A 565 -6.79 33.84 -24.63
C ASN A 565 -6.30 34.42 -25.97
N TYR A 566 -5.16 33.94 -26.48
CA TYR A 566 -4.56 34.43 -27.73
C TYR A 566 -5.01 33.69 -28.98
N SER A 567 -5.89 32.68 -28.86
CA SER A 567 -6.31 31.91 -30.03
C SER A 567 -7.11 32.77 -31.00
N ARG A 568 -6.79 32.67 -32.30
CA ARG A 568 -7.54 33.36 -33.37
C ARG A 568 -8.93 32.79 -33.61
N ASN A 569 -9.22 31.63 -33.03
CA ASN A 569 -10.41 30.82 -33.32
C ASN A 569 -11.48 30.93 -32.21
N ILE A 570 -11.29 31.80 -31.23
CA ILE A 570 -12.27 32.00 -30.16
C ILE A 570 -13.44 32.86 -30.65
N THR A 571 -14.63 32.52 -30.18
CA THR A 571 -15.88 33.26 -30.45
C THR A 571 -16.36 34.04 -29.23
N GLY A 572 -15.59 34.02 -28.14
CA GLY A 572 -15.88 34.69 -26.88
C GLY A 572 -14.88 35.78 -26.50
N LEU A 573 -14.85 36.11 -25.22
CA LEU A 573 -14.00 37.15 -24.65
C LEU A 573 -12.53 36.73 -24.70
N ARG A 574 -11.67 37.72 -24.97
CA ARG A 574 -10.22 37.54 -25.02
C ARG A 574 -9.57 37.67 -23.64
N GLU A 575 -9.98 38.66 -22.87
CA GLU A 575 -9.60 38.82 -21.47
C GLU A 575 -10.50 37.93 -20.61
N LEU A 576 -9.90 37.03 -19.84
CA LEU A 576 -10.62 36.07 -19.03
C LEU A 576 -10.66 36.51 -17.56
N PRO A 577 -11.63 36.02 -16.76
CA PRO A 577 -11.61 36.20 -15.32
C PRO A 577 -10.31 35.66 -14.69
N PRO A 578 -9.88 36.17 -13.51
CA PRO A 578 -8.72 35.63 -12.80
C PRO A 578 -8.87 34.14 -12.49
N ALA A 579 -7.79 33.38 -12.68
CA ALA A 579 -7.76 31.94 -12.45
C ALA A 579 -7.84 31.62 -10.94
N GLN A 580 -8.70 30.65 -10.59
CA GLN A 580 -8.85 30.11 -9.25
C GLN A 580 -7.98 28.86 -9.10
N LYS A 581 -7.27 28.76 -7.97
CA LYS A 581 -6.40 27.61 -7.67
C LYS A 581 -7.22 26.34 -7.37
N ALA A 582 -6.64 25.19 -7.67
CA ALA A 582 -7.18 23.91 -7.23
C ALA A 582 -7.21 23.78 -5.71
N PHE A 583 -8.17 22.99 -5.20
CA PHE A 583 -8.33 22.72 -3.77
C PHE A 583 -7.31 21.67 -3.30
N ILE A 584 -7.17 20.57 -4.05
CA ILE A 584 -6.15 19.54 -3.88
C ILE A 584 -5.58 19.22 -5.27
N TYR A 585 -4.30 18.91 -5.40
CA TYR A 585 -3.70 18.55 -6.69
C TYR A 585 -2.51 17.60 -6.52
N TYR A 586 -2.32 16.68 -7.47
CA TYR A 586 -1.22 15.72 -7.38
C TYR A 586 -0.77 15.20 -8.77
N PRO A 587 0.55 14.96 -8.94
CA PRO A 587 1.09 14.44 -10.19
C PRO A 587 1.12 12.89 -10.20
N TYR A 588 1.73 12.32 -11.24
CA TYR A 588 2.08 10.90 -11.28
C TYR A 588 3.13 10.51 -10.23
N ALA A 589 3.99 11.46 -9.84
CA ALA A 589 5.01 11.30 -8.82
C ALA A 589 4.48 11.60 -7.41
N ASP A 590 5.35 11.54 -6.39
CA ASP A 590 5.02 11.97 -5.03
C ASP A 590 4.55 13.44 -5.01
N SER A 591 3.48 13.71 -4.25
CA SER A 591 3.01 15.07 -3.97
C SER A 591 3.55 15.53 -2.62
N PRO A 592 4.55 16.43 -2.59
CA PRO A 592 5.03 16.99 -1.32
C PRO A 592 3.98 17.86 -0.62
N GLU A 593 3.03 18.43 -1.36
CA GLU A 593 2.03 19.36 -0.82
C GLU A 593 0.93 18.65 -0.03
N PHE A 594 0.57 17.43 -0.42
CA PHE A 594 -0.49 16.63 0.22
C PHE A 594 0.01 15.33 0.85
N GLY A 595 1.33 15.07 0.78
CA GLY A 595 1.96 13.89 1.38
C GLY A 595 1.65 12.58 0.65
N SER A 596 1.94 11.47 1.31
CA SER A 596 1.79 10.13 0.73
C SER A 596 0.34 9.67 0.57
N ILE A 597 -0.63 10.35 1.19
CA ILE A 597 -2.03 9.92 1.23
C ILE A 597 -2.73 9.94 -0.12
N VAL A 598 -2.34 10.85 -1.02
CA VAL A 598 -2.85 10.89 -2.40
C VAL A 598 -2.21 9.81 -3.28
N GLY A 599 -1.09 9.23 -2.84
CA GLY A 599 -0.35 8.18 -3.54
C GLY A 599 0.43 8.69 -4.76
N LYS A 600 0.92 7.73 -5.56
CA LYS A 600 1.66 7.94 -6.82
C LYS A 600 1.25 6.89 -7.85
N GLY A 601 1.62 7.08 -9.12
CA GLY A 601 1.18 6.27 -10.26
C GLY A 601 0.07 6.95 -11.05
N GLY A 602 -0.65 6.19 -11.87
CA GLY A 602 -1.83 6.61 -12.60
C GLY A 602 -2.83 7.37 -11.73
N ARG A 603 -3.62 8.25 -12.33
CA ARG A 603 -4.45 9.22 -11.61
C ARG A 603 -5.75 9.47 -12.38
N ASN A 604 -6.82 9.63 -11.63
CA ASN A 604 -8.11 10.03 -12.16
C ASN A 604 -8.96 10.56 -10.98
N ALA A 605 -8.77 11.84 -10.66
CA ALA A 605 -9.45 12.51 -9.55
C ALA A 605 -10.97 12.61 -9.79
N MET A 606 -11.76 12.40 -8.73
CA MET A 606 -13.22 12.53 -8.74
C MET A 606 -13.74 13.21 -7.45
N GLY A 607 -14.90 13.86 -7.57
CA GLY A 607 -15.53 14.59 -6.45
C GLY A 607 -16.77 13.89 -5.92
N GLY A 608 -16.77 13.51 -4.64
CA GLY A 608 -17.89 12.82 -3.97
C GLY A 608 -18.72 13.72 -3.04
N PRO A 609 -19.60 13.14 -2.22
CA PRO A 609 -20.49 13.90 -1.34
C PRO A 609 -19.78 14.49 -0.12
N VAL A 610 -20.39 15.53 0.46
CA VAL A 610 -20.07 15.99 1.82
C VAL A 610 -21.04 15.32 2.80
N TYR A 611 -20.52 14.72 3.86
CA TYR A 611 -21.34 14.06 4.86
C TYR A 611 -21.64 15.00 6.04
N TYR A 612 -22.91 15.18 6.38
CA TYR A 612 -23.33 15.87 7.61
C TYR A 612 -24.14 14.93 8.48
N TYR A 613 -23.64 14.64 9.67
CA TYR A 613 -24.23 13.64 10.57
C TYR A 613 -25.68 13.98 10.94
N ASP A 614 -25.97 15.27 11.17
CA ASP A 614 -27.30 15.73 11.58
C ASP A 614 -28.31 15.83 10.41
N ASP A 615 -27.88 15.64 9.15
CA ASP A 615 -28.78 15.58 7.99
C ASP A 615 -29.43 14.19 7.82
N PHE A 616 -28.99 13.19 8.60
CA PHE A 616 -29.51 11.82 8.55
C PHE A 616 -30.19 11.41 9.87
N PRO A 617 -31.33 10.69 9.82
CA PRO A 617 -31.99 10.16 11.01
C PRO A 617 -31.10 9.17 11.76
N GLU A 618 -31.38 8.95 13.04
CA GLU A 618 -30.69 7.92 13.82
C GLU A 618 -31.08 6.53 13.30
N THR A 619 -30.13 5.85 12.68
CA THR A 619 -30.28 4.49 12.15
C THR A 619 -29.13 3.60 12.61
N ALA A 620 -29.31 2.29 12.55
CA ALA A 620 -28.27 1.32 12.89
C ALA A 620 -27.12 1.23 11.85
N VAL A 621 -27.20 1.99 10.74
CA VAL A 621 -26.26 1.91 9.61
C VAL A 621 -25.58 3.25 9.28
N LYS A 622 -26.06 4.33 9.90
CA LYS A 622 -25.60 5.71 9.72
C LYS A 622 -24.13 5.86 10.10
N PHE A 623 -23.38 6.59 9.29
CA PHE A 623 -21.97 6.87 9.55
C PHE A 623 -21.77 7.67 10.86
N PRO A 624 -20.61 7.51 11.53
CA PRO A 624 -20.35 8.18 12.80
C PRO A 624 -20.06 9.67 12.61
N ARG A 625 -20.26 10.46 13.68
CA ARG A 625 -20.02 11.92 13.69
C ARG A 625 -18.58 12.31 13.34
N HIS A 626 -17.63 11.38 13.38
CA HIS A 626 -16.26 11.59 12.89
C HIS A 626 -16.19 12.13 11.45
N TYR A 627 -17.15 11.77 10.58
CA TYR A 627 -17.18 12.25 9.19
C TYR A 627 -18.00 13.53 8.98
N ASP A 628 -18.56 14.11 10.05
CA ASP A 628 -19.39 15.31 9.96
C ASP A 628 -18.62 16.49 9.33
N GLY A 629 -19.19 17.07 8.28
CA GLY A 629 -18.60 18.14 7.48
C GLY A 629 -17.45 17.72 6.55
N LYS A 630 -17.14 16.42 6.43
CA LYS A 630 -16.05 15.96 5.56
C LYS A 630 -16.50 15.71 4.13
N PHE A 631 -15.68 16.15 3.19
CA PHE A 631 -15.87 15.93 1.75
C PHE A 631 -15.17 14.63 1.33
N PHE A 632 -15.90 13.71 0.69
CA PHE A 632 -15.36 12.42 0.25
C PHE A 632 -14.72 12.57 -1.13
N ALA A 633 -13.46 13.02 -1.15
CA ALA A 633 -12.62 12.96 -2.34
C ALA A 633 -12.29 11.51 -2.69
N TYR A 634 -12.20 11.18 -3.98
CA TYR A 634 -11.79 9.83 -4.40
C TYR A 634 -11.00 9.86 -5.71
N ASP A 635 -10.22 8.82 -5.94
CA ASP A 635 -9.48 8.64 -7.20
C ASP A 635 -9.82 7.28 -7.79
N TRP A 636 -10.25 7.31 -9.05
CA TRP A 636 -10.67 6.14 -9.78
C TRP A 636 -9.50 5.20 -10.07
N MET A 637 -8.33 5.72 -10.46
CA MET A 637 -7.17 4.88 -10.86
C MET A 637 -6.45 4.28 -9.64
N ARG A 638 -6.45 4.99 -8.51
CA ARG A 638 -5.72 4.63 -7.29
C ARG A 638 -6.59 3.95 -6.23
N ASP A 639 -7.84 3.64 -6.56
CA ASP A 639 -8.79 2.86 -5.73
C ASP A 639 -8.97 3.40 -4.30
N TRP A 640 -8.87 4.72 -4.11
CA TRP A 640 -8.98 5.31 -2.78
C TRP A 640 -10.15 6.27 -2.64
N ILE A 641 -10.67 6.33 -1.42
CA ILE A 641 -11.61 7.33 -0.94
C ILE A 641 -10.96 8.00 0.27
N ASN A 642 -10.78 9.32 0.21
CA ASN A 642 -10.11 10.11 1.24
C ASN A 642 -11.02 11.25 1.73
N PRO A 643 -11.71 11.09 2.87
CA PRO A 643 -12.44 12.17 3.50
C PRO A 643 -11.53 13.36 3.84
N VAL A 644 -11.93 14.54 3.40
CA VAL A 644 -11.21 15.80 3.60
C VAL A 644 -11.86 16.55 4.76
N THR A 645 -11.08 16.79 5.81
CA THR A 645 -11.46 17.68 6.91
C THR A 645 -11.25 19.12 6.46
N MET A 646 -12.26 19.96 6.69
CA MET A 646 -12.25 21.36 6.28
C MET A 646 -12.54 22.29 7.47
N THR A 647 -12.12 23.55 7.37
CA THR A 647 -12.59 24.63 8.25
C THR A 647 -14.07 24.92 7.97
N LYS A 648 -14.71 25.72 8.84
CA LYS A 648 -16.09 26.18 8.59
C LYS A 648 -16.24 26.97 7.29
N ASP A 649 -15.17 27.63 6.85
CA ASP A 649 -15.12 28.40 5.60
C ASP A 649 -14.79 27.52 4.37
N GLY A 650 -14.61 26.21 4.58
CA GLY A 650 -14.32 25.23 3.54
C GLY A 650 -12.85 25.12 3.15
N ASP A 651 -11.91 25.64 3.96
CA ASP A 651 -10.48 25.52 3.70
C ASP A 651 -9.95 24.13 4.10
N PHE A 652 -8.97 23.63 3.36
CA PHE A 652 -8.34 22.33 3.61
C PHE A 652 -7.65 22.31 4.98
N VAL A 653 -7.89 21.26 5.77
CA VAL A 653 -7.18 21.01 7.03
C VAL A 653 -6.33 19.75 6.91
N LYS A 654 -6.94 18.61 6.57
CA LYS A 654 -6.25 17.33 6.38
C LYS A 654 -7.09 16.34 5.59
N MET A 655 -6.46 15.29 5.09
CA MET A 655 -7.11 14.12 4.50
C MET A 655 -6.85 12.90 5.36
N GLU A 656 -7.79 11.96 5.38
CA GLU A 656 -7.63 10.64 6.00
C GLU A 656 -8.06 9.56 5.02
N ARG A 657 -7.56 8.33 5.16
CA ARG A 657 -7.95 7.21 4.28
C ARG A 657 -9.21 6.53 4.81
N PHE A 658 -10.25 6.44 3.98
CA PHE A 658 -11.45 5.69 4.32
C PHE A 658 -11.27 4.21 3.99
N MET A 659 -11.48 3.34 4.99
CA MET A 659 -11.37 1.88 4.89
C MET A 659 -10.09 1.40 4.17
N PRO A 660 -8.88 1.74 4.67
CA PRO A 660 -7.60 1.40 4.01
C PRO A 660 -7.35 -0.10 3.78
N GLY A 661 -7.95 -0.99 4.57
CA GLY A 661 -7.88 -2.44 4.39
C GLY A 661 -8.86 -3.00 3.36
N THR A 662 -9.79 -2.19 2.87
CA THR A 662 -10.86 -2.58 1.95
C THR A 662 -10.46 -2.34 0.51
N LYS A 663 -10.65 -3.35 -0.34
CA LYS A 663 -10.38 -3.25 -1.77
C LYS A 663 -11.59 -2.69 -2.52
N PHE A 664 -11.46 -1.47 -3.00
CA PHE A 664 -12.32 -0.91 -4.04
C PHE A 664 -11.84 -1.34 -5.44
N SER A 665 -12.73 -1.34 -6.41
CA SER A 665 -12.42 -1.59 -7.83
C SER A 665 -12.89 -0.41 -8.67
N HIS A 666 -12.03 0.59 -8.76
CA HIS A 666 -12.21 1.78 -9.57
C HIS A 666 -13.52 2.53 -9.27
N PRO A 667 -13.66 3.14 -8.06
CA PRO A 667 -14.86 3.88 -7.68
C PRO A 667 -15.15 4.97 -8.72
N ILE A 668 -16.34 4.95 -9.31
CA ILE A 668 -16.74 5.87 -10.38
C ILE A 668 -17.79 6.87 -9.90
N ASP A 669 -18.60 6.51 -8.92
CA ASP A 669 -19.61 7.41 -8.36
C ASP A 669 -20.03 6.97 -6.96
N MET A 670 -20.54 7.89 -6.13
CA MET A 670 -21.01 7.57 -4.79
C MET A 670 -22.04 8.57 -4.26
N GLN A 671 -22.99 8.07 -3.46
CA GLN A 671 -24.03 8.90 -2.85
C GLN A 671 -24.43 8.37 -1.48
N PHE A 672 -24.62 9.26 -0.51
CA PHE A 672 -25.26 8.89 0.76
C PHE A 672 -26.77 8.75 0.57
N ALA A 673 -27.33 7.66 1.09
CA ALA A 673 -28.77 7.44 1.16
C ALA A 673 -29.38 8.11 2.39
N ASN A 674 -30.71 8.26 2.41
CA ASN A 674 -31.45 8.90 3.51
C ASN A 674 -31.28 8.23 4.88
N ASP A 675 -30.78 6.98 4.94
CA ASP A 675 -30.50 6.28 6.19
C ASP A 675 -29.06 6.52 6.71
N GLY A 676 -28.25 7.30 5.99
CA GLY A 676 -26.86 7.60 6.31
C GLY A 676 -25.86 6.52 5.86
N SER A 677 -26.27 5.53 5.05
CA SER A 677 -25.37 4.58 4.39
C SER A 677 -24.83 5.14 3.07
N LEU A 678 -23.62 4.73 2.68
CA LEU A 678 -22.96 5.20 1.47
C LEU A 678 -23.10 4.15 0.35
N TYR A 679 -23.64 4.53 -0.79
CA TYR A 679 -23.63 3.72 -2.00
C TYR A 679 -22.43 4.10 -2.85
N VAL A 680 -21.74 3.10 -3.40
CA VAL A 680 -20.58 3.28 -4.27
C VAL A 680 -20.78 2.44 -5.52
N LEU A 681 -20.63 3.07 -6.68
CA LEU A 681 -20.57 2.42 -7.98
C LEU A 681 -19.10 2.25 -8.36
N GLU A 682 -18.76 1.08 -8.84
CA GLU A 682 -17.39 0.63 -9.10
C GLU A 682 -17.29 0.18 -10.56
N TYR A 683 -16.37 0.80 -11.32
CA TYR A 683 -16.23 0.60 -12.77
C TYR A 683 -15.63 -0.77 -13.14
N GLY A 684 -14.85 -1.36 -12.21
CA GLY A 684 -14.10 -2.57 -12.47
C GLY A 684 -12.75 -2.30 -13.14
N THR A 685 -11.90 -3.33 -13.15
CA THR A 685 -10.48 -3.15 -13.48
C THR A 685 -10.19 -2.88 -14.96
N ARG A 686 -11.01 -3.34 -15.92
CA ARG A 686 -10.73 -3.18 -17.36
C ARG A 686 -11.52 -2.03 -17.98
N TRP A 687 -10.87 -1.19 -18.75
CA TRP A 687 -11.54 -0.16 -19.54
C TRP A 687 -12.34 -0.74 -20.71
N PHE A 688 -13.42 -0.03 -21.05
CA PHE A 688 -14.29 -0.32 -22.19
C PHE A 688 -14.79 -1.77 -22.28
N ALA A 689 -15.03 -2.38 -21.12
CA ALA A 689 -15.42 -3.78 -21.02
C ALA A 689 -16.35 -4.01 -19.84
N GLN A 690 -17.16 -5.06 -19.97
CA GLN A 690 -17.86 -5.66 -18.85
C GLN A 690 -16.84 -6.31 -17.91
N ASN A 691 -16.96 -6.05 -16.62
CA ASN A 691 -16.00 -6.48 -15.61
C ASN A 691 -16.67 -7.30 -14.53
N ASP A 692 -16.09 -8.46 -14.19
CA ASP A 692 -16.61 -9.29 -13.10
C ASP A 692 -16.59 -8.56 -11.75
N ASP A 693 -15.66 -7.63 -11.58
CA ASP A 693 -15.48 -6.82 -10.39
C ASP A 693 -16.13 -5.42 -10.48
N ALA A 694 -16.80 -5.07 -11.59
CA ALA A 694 -17.65 -3.89 -11.64
C ALA A 694 -18.94 -4.15 -10.88
N ARG A 695 -19.28 -3.26 -9.95
CA ARG A 695 -20.31 -3.54 -8.95
C ARG A 695 -20.99 -2.30 -8.41
N LEU A 696 -22.20 -2.51 -7.89
CA LEU A 696 -22.89 -1.58 -7.01
C LEU A 696 -22.73 -2.10 -5.59
N THR A 697 -22.26 -1.24 -4.70
CA THR A 697 -21.93 -1.59 -3.32
C THR A 697 -22.64 -0.64 -2.35
N ARG A 698 -23.04 -1.16 -1.18
CA ARG A 698 -23.54 -0.35 -0.06
C ARG A 698 -22.64 -0.53 1.17
N ILE A 699 -22.20 0.57 1.73
CA ILE A 699 -21.35 0.64 2.92
C ILE A 699 -22.18 1.15 4.08
N THR A 700 -22.18 0.39 5.18
CA THR A 700 -22.94 0.67 6.40
C THR A 700 -21.99 0.70 7.59
N TYR A 701 -22.30 1.49 8.62
CA TYR A 701 -21.53 1.56 9.85
C TYR A 701 -22.30 0.93 11.02
N ASN A 702 -21.66 -0.02 11.73
CA ASN A 702 -22.20 -0.65 12.92
C ASN A 702 -21.62 -0.02 14.20
N ALA A 703 -22.42 0.82 14.86
CA ALA A 703 -22.11 1.40 16.16
C ALA A 703 -22.31 0.42 17.34
N GLY A 704 -23.05 -0.68 17.12
CA GLY A 704 -23.35 -1.69 18.14
C GLY A 704 -22.30 -2.80 18.26
N ASN A 705 -22.74 -3.95 18.78
CA ASN A 705 -21.90 -5.15 18.90
C ASN A 705 -21.55 -5.69 17.50
N ARG A 706 -20.28 -6.00 17.27
CA ARG A 706 -19.80 -6.59 16.02
C ARG A 706 -20.04 -8.09 16.02
N LYS A 707 -20.11 -8.67 14.83
CA LYS A 707 -20.14 -10.12 14.68
C LYS A 707 -18.75 -10.69 14.97
N PRO A 708 -18.65 -11.87 15.60
CA PRO A 708 -17.36 -12.51 15.84
C PRO A 708 -16.68 -12.88 14.52
N VAL A 709 -15.35 -12.79 14.48
CA VAL A 709 -14.52 -13.23 13.35
C VAL A 709 -14.17 -14.69 13.55
N VAL A 710 -14.49 -15.54 12.56
CA VAL A 710 -14.29 -16.99 12.66
C VAL A 710 -13.12 -17.45 11.82
N MET A 711 -12.09 -17.94 12.50
CA MET A 711 -10.96 -18.64 11.89
C MET A 711 -11.09 -20.13 12.16
N ALA A 712 -10.94 -20.91 11.10
CA ALA A 712 -11.09 -22.37 11.14
C ALA A 712 -10.00 -22.99 10.27
N SER A 713 -9.27 -23.95 10.84
CA SER A 713 -8.28 -24.77 10.13
C SER A 713 -8.34 -26.21 10.58
N VAL A 714 -7.72 -27.09 9.79
CA VAL A 714 -7.65 -28.53 10.05
C VAL A 714 -6.25 -29.06 9.81
N SER A 715 -5.87 -30.12 10.53
CA SER A 715 -4.58 -30.80 10.35
C SER A 715 -4.43 -31.47 8.98
N LYS A 716 -5.52 -31.99 8.41
CA LYS A 716 -5.59 -32.58 7.07
C LYS A 716 -6.96 -32.29 6.46
N LYS A 717 -6.98 -31.85 5.19
CA LYS A 717 -8.22 -31.66 4.40
C LYS A 717 -8.55 -32.88 3.54
N VAL A 718 -7.54 -33.69 3.20
CA VAL A 718 -7.67 -34.86 2.35
C VAL A 718 -6.84 -36.01 2.95
N GLY A 719 -7.28 -37.24 2.74
CA GLY A 719 -6.55 -38.45 3.13
C GLY A 719 -7.41 -39.71 3.06
N ALA A 720 -6.79 -40.87 3.19
CA ALA A 720 -7.49 -42.15 3.14
C ALA A 720 -8.40 -42.39 4.35
N ALA A 721 -9.43 -43.22 4.19
CA ALA A 721 -10.28 -43.66 5.30
C ALA A 721 -9.57 -44.74 6.16
N PRO A 722 -9.69 -44.72 7.50
CA PRO A 722 -10.27 -43.65 8.32
C PRO A 722 -9.34 -42.44 8.44
N LEU A 723 -9.88 -41.22 8.25
CA LEU A 723 -9.12 -39.97 8.36
C LEU A 723 -9.38 -39.30 9.70
N LYS A 724 -8.37 -39.25 10.57
CA LYS A 724 -8.41 -38.46 11.80
C LYS A 724 -8.01 -37.01 11.51
N VAL A 725 -8.90 -36.08 11.83
CA VAL A 725 -8.70 -34.64 11.62
C VAL A 725 -8.72 -33.93 12.97
N ALA A 726 -7.73 -33.10 13.25
CA ALA A 726 -7.76 -32.12 14.34
C ALA A 726 -8.25 -30.79 13.78
N PHE A 727 -9.25 -30.20 14.42
CA PHE A 727 -9.85 -28.92 14.07
C PHE A 727 -9.29 -27.85 15.02
N ASP A 728 -9.00 -26.68 14.47
CA ASP A 728 -8.45 -25.55 15.22
C ASP A 728 -9.22 -24.28 14.89
N SER A 729 -9.54 -23.53 15.94
CA SER A 729 -10.24 -22.24 15.91
C SER A 729 -9.32 -21.05 16.16
N LYS A 730 -8.00 -21.28 16.28
CA LYS A 730 -7.00 -20.24 16.53
C LYS A 730 -7.14 -19.06 15.56
N GLY A 731 -7.18 -17.86 16.12
CA GLY A 731 -7.42 -16.60 15.39
C GLY A 731 -8.90 -16.18 15.36
N THR A 732 -9.83 -17.01 15.83
CA THR A 732 -11.21 -16.59 16.10
C THR A 732 -11.19 -15.57 17.22
N MET A 733 -11.89 -14.45 17.03
CA MET A 733 -11.94 -13.37 18.02
C MET A 733 -13.26 -12.61 17.97
N ASP A 734 -13.56 -11.94 19.07
CA ASP A 734 -14.58 -10.91 19.15
C ASP A 734 -13.89 -9.55 19.32
N TYR A 735 -14.28 -8.55 18.54
CA TYR A 735 -13.64 -7.24 18.59
C TYR A 735 -14.13 -6.39 19.78
N ASP A 736 -15.30 -6.69 20.34
CA ASP A 736 -15.87 -6.00 21.50
C ASP A 736 -15.46 -6.66 22.82
N GLY A 737 -14.73 -7.78 22.75
CA GLY A 737 -14.15 -8.49 23.90
C GLY A 737 -15.11 -9.48 24.56
N ASP A 738 -16.20 -9.84 23.86
CA ASP A 738 -17.19 -10.76 24.37
C ASP A 738 -16.67 -12.20 24.51
N ALA A 739 -17.24 -12.93 25.47
CA ALA A 739 -16.99 -14.36 25.60
C ALA A 739 -17.62 -15.14 24.43
N LEU A 740 -16.83 -16.02 23.80
CA LEU A 740 -17.24 -16.78 22.62
C LEU A 740 -17.70 -18.20 22.95
N LYS A 741 -18.78 -18.64 22.29
CA LYS A 741 -19.25 -20.03 22.29
C LYS A 741 -18.98 -20.68 20.93
N TYR A 742 -18.43 -21.88 20.94
CA TYR A 742 -18.05 -22.63 19.74
C TYR A 742 -19.02 -23.80 19.50
N GLU A 743 -19.39 -24.03 18.25
CA GLU A 743 -20.12 -25.22 17.80
C GLU A 743 -19.51 -25.72 16.49
N TRP A 744 -18.95 -26.93 16.50
CA TRP A 744 -18.48 -27.64 15.33
C TRP A 744 -19.52 -28.67 14.87
N THR A 745 -19.84 -28.68 13.58
CA THR A 745 -20.49 -29.80 12.90
C THR A 745 -19.51 -30.45 11.96
N PHE A 746 -19.43 -31.79 11.91
CA PHE A 746 -18.45 -32.49 11.06
C PHE A 746 -19.02 -32.94 9.71
N GLY A 747 -20.32 -32.76 9.47
CA GLY A 747 -21.04 -33.16 8.26
C GLY A 747 -22.49 -33.54 8.58
N LYS A 748 -23.34 -33.69 7.55
CA LYS A 748 -24.76 -34.04 7.73
C LYS A 748 -24.91 -35.40 8.43
N GLY A 749 -25.66 -35.44 9.53
CA GLY A 749 -25.92 -36.67 10.30
C GLY A 749 -24.78 -37.12 11.23
N LEU A 750 -23.69 -36.34 11.34
CA LEU A 750 -22.58 -36.58 12.28
C LEU A 750 -22.78 -35.80 13.59
N PRO A 751 -22.17 -36.24 14.71
CA PRO A 751 -22.28 -35.54 15.99
C PRO A 751 -21.68 -34.14 15.94
N LYS A 752 -22.12 -33.27 16.86
CA LYS A 752 -21.57 -31.92 17.05
C LYS A 752 -20.58 -31.87 18.22
N SER A 753 -19.73 -30.85 18.26
CA SER A 753 -18.84 -30.56 19.40
C SER A 753 -18.90 -29.10 19.81
N THR A 754 -18.79 -28.81 21.10
CA THR A 754 -18.73 -27.45 21.65
C THR A 754 -17.31 -27.01 22.06
N GLN A 755 -16.31 -27.88 21.86
CA GLN A 755 -14.92 -27.55 22.12
C GLN A 755 -14.39 -26.58 21.06
N ALA A 756 -13.50 -25.68 21.45
CA ALA A 756 -12.85 -24.77 20.51
C ALA A 756 -12.02 -25.54 19.45
N ASN A 757 -11.25 -26.55 19.88
CA ASN A 757 -10.31 -27.31 19.05
C ASN A 757 -10.54 -28.83 19.16
N PRO A 758 -11.64 -29.38 18.62
CA PRO A 758 -11.95 -30.80 18.71
C PRO A 758 -11.13 -31.64 17.73
N SER A 759 -11.14 -32.97 17.90
CA SER A 759 -10.69 -33.91 16.87
C SER A 759 -11.84 -34.85 16.49
N PHE A 760 -11.94 -35.18 15.20
CA PHE A 760 -12.95 -36.08 14.67
C PHE A 760 -12.34 -37.05 13.65
N THR A 761 -12.80 -38.31 13.65
CA THR A 761 -12.34 -39.35 12.73
C THR A 761 -13.44 -39.70 11.74
N TYR A 762 -13.20 -39.47 10.47
CA TYR A 762 -14.09 -39.85 9.38
C TYR A 762 -13.82 -41.30 8.97
N ALA A 763 -14.72 -42.22 9.34
CA ALA A 763 -14.54 -43.65 9.10
C ALA A 763 -14.79 -44.10 7.66
N LYS A 764 -15.61 -43.36 6.89
CA LYS A 764 -16.04 -43.75 5.55
C LYS A 764 -15.57 -42.74 4.50
N PRO A 765 -15.22 -43.19 3.28
CA PRO A 765 -14.97 -42.30 2.15
C PRO A 765 -16.16 -41.36 1.87
N GLY A 766 -15.87 -40.15 1.42
CA GLY A 766 -16.88 -39.13 1.10
C GLY A 766 -16.35 -37.70 1.25
N VAL A 767 -17.14 -36.74 0.77
CA VAL A 767 -16.89 -35.30 0.95
C VAL A 767 -17.77 -34.79 2.08
N TYR A 768 -17.15 -34.27 3.13
CA TYR A 768 -17.82 -33.76 4.32
C TYR A 768 -17.62 -32.25 4.40
N GLN A 769 -18.70 -31.51 4.67
CA GLN A 769 -18.65 -30.10 4.99
C GLN A 769 -18.67 -29.93 6.51
N ALA A 770 -17.49 -29.69 7.08
CA ALA A 770 -17.37 -29.31 8.48
C ALA A 770 -17.64 -27.81 8.64
N THR A 771 -18.33 -27.40 9.69
CA THR A 771 -18.66 -26.00 9.94
C THR A 771 -18.31 -25.63 11.37
N LEU A 772 -17.54 -24.56 11.53
CA LEU A 772 -17.39 -23.88 12.81
C LEU A 772 -18.39 -22.73 12.88
N LYS A 773 -19.32 -22.78 13.83
CA LYS A 773 -20.20 -21.68 14.20
C LYS A 773 -19.72 -21.09 15.53
N VAL A 774 -19.58 -19.78 15.58
CA VAL A 774 -19.20 -19.04 16.79
C VAL A 774 -20.30 -18.05 17.13
N THR A 775 -20.65 -17.97 18.42
CA THR A 775 -21.66 -17.05 18.95
C THR A 775 -21.05 -16.19 20.05
N ASP A 776 -21.24 -14.87 19.99
CA ASP A 776 -20.81 -13.93 21.04
C ASP A 776 -21.83 -13.86 22.19
N ALA A 777 -21.57 -13.00 23.19
CA ALA A 777 -22.45 -12.81 24.33
C ALA A 777 -23.74 -12.03 23.98
N ALA A 778 -23.70 -11.19 22.95
CA ALA A 778 -24.85 -10.46 22.42
C ALA A 778 -25.78 -11.33 21.54
N GLY A 779 -25.36 -12.56 21.21
CA GLY A 779 -26.12 -13.51 20.41
C GLY A 779 -25.84 -13.43 18.90
N ASN A 780 -24.87 -12.63 18.45
CA ASN A 780 -24.45 -12.63 17.05
C ASN A 780 -23.71 -13.91 16.72
N THR A 781 -23.93 -14.42 15.51
CA THR A 781 -23.31 -15.65 15.06
C THR A 781 -22.61 -15.49 13.72
N THR A 782 -21.42 -16.07 13.60
CA THR A 782 -20.67 -16.21 12.35
C THR A 782 -20.30 -17.67 12.14
N SER A 783 -20.23 -18.12 10.89
CA SER A 783 -19.86 -19.49 10.55
C SER A 783 -18.81 -19.57 9.46
N ARG A 784 -17.96 -20.59 9.52
CA ARG A 784 -16.95 -20.89 8.50
C ARG A 784 -16.98 -22.38 8.15
N ASN A 785 -17.01 -22.67 6.86
CA ASN A 785 -17.05 -24.03 6.33
C ASN A 785 -15.65 -24.50 5.90
N LEU A 786 -15.39 -25.80 6.10
CA LEU A 786 -14.20 -26.50 5.69
C LEU A 786 -14.62 -27.80 5.00
N GLU A 787 -14.21 -27.96 3.75
CA GLU A 787 -14.41 -29.21 3.02
C GLU A 787 -13.33 -30.22 3.38
N ILE A 788 -13.75 -31.41 3.80
CA ILE A 788 -12.89 -32.55 4.12
C ILE A 788 -13.21 -33.69 3.16
N LYS A 789 -12.21 -34.13 2.38
CA LYS A 789 -12.34 -35.22 1.42
C LYS A 789 -11.68 -36.47 1.97
N VAL A 790 -12.44 -37.54 2.13
CA VAL A 790 -11.97 -38.77 2.78
C VAL A 790 -12.01 -39.90 1.76
N GLY A 791 -10.93 -40.67 1.68
CA GLY A 791 -10.84 -41.90 0.91
C GLY A 791 -9.72 -41.95 -0.13
N ASN A 792 -8.96 -40.88 -0.35
CA ASN A 792 -7.81 -40.84 -1.25
C ASN A 792 -6.63 -40.19 -0.50
N GLU A 793 -5.47 -40.84 -0.44
CA GLU A 793 -4.25 -40.25 0.14
C GLU A 793 -3.44 -39.56 -0.95
N GLU A 794 -2.67 -38.53 -0.61
CA GLU A 794 -1.78 -37.88 -1.57
C GLU A 794 -0.61 -38.83 -1.91
N PRO A 795 -0.26 -39.02 -3.19
CA PRO A 795 0.81 -39.94 -3.57
C PRO A 795 2.18 -39.40 -3.11
N THR A 796 3.02 -40.28 -2.61
CA THR A 796 4.41 -39.97 -2.26
C THR A 796 5.30 -40.12 -3.48
N VAL A 797 5.95 -39.03 -3.90
CA VAL A 797 6.94 -39.03 -4.99
C VAL A 797 8.31 -38.73 -4.42
N ALA A 798 9.27 -39.61 -4.67
CA ALA A 798 10.68 -39.43 -4.35
C ALA A 798 11.51 -39.45 -5.63
N LEU A 799 12.60 -38.69 -5.63
CA LEU A 799 13.53 -38.58 -6.75
C LEU A 799 14.94 -38.79 -6.20
N ALA A 800 15.51 -39.93 -6.51
CA ALA A 800 16.88 -40.25 -6.16
C ALA A 800 17.81 -39.80 -7.29
N VAL A 801 18.87 -39.07 -6.92
CA VAL A 801 19.99 -38.76 -7.79
C VAL A 801 21.23 -39.45 -7.24
N LYS A 802 21.96 -40.19 -8.09
CA LYS A 802 23.21 -40.87 -7.71
C LYS A 802 24.42 -39.97 -7.90
N GLY A 803 25.46 -40.22 -7.10
CA GLY A 803 26.68 -39.43 -7.08
C GLY A 803 26.50 -38.16 -6.26
N ASN A 804 27.07 -37.06 -6.73
CA ASN A 804 27.06 -35.79 -6.00
C ASN A 804 25.66 -35.14 -6.04
N LYS A 805 25.08 -34.89 -4.88
CA LYS A 805 23.74 -34.29 -4.73
C LYS A 805 23.73 -32.77 -4.73
N THR A 806 24.89 -32.14 -4.77
CA THR A 806 25.03 -30.67 -4.80
C THR A 806 25.38 -30.17 -6.19
N PHE A 807 26.28 -30.86 -6.89
CA PHE A 807 26.90 -30.37 -8.10
C PHE A 807 26.64 -31.28 -9.30
N TYR A 808 26.46 -30.66 -10.46
CA TYR A 808 26.65 -31.36 -11.73
C TYR A 808 28.07 -31.14 -12.24
N PHE A 809 28.61 -32.12 -12.97
CA PHE A 809 29.91 -31.99 -13.62
C PHE A 809 29.71 -32.07 -15.13
N GLU A 810 30.31 -31.13 -15.87
CA GLU A 810 30.15 -31.06 -17.32
C GLU A 810 30.56 -32.39 -17.98
N ASN A 811 29.75 -32.83 -18.94
CA ASN A 811 29.93 -34.08 -19.67
C ASN A 811 29.92 -35.36 -18.80
N ARG A 812 29.56 -35.27 -17.51
CA ARG A 812 29.32 -36.46 -16.67
C ARG A 812 27.81 -36.71 -16.57
N PRO A 813 27.35 -37.93 -16.91
CA PRO A 813 25.95 -38.27 -16.73
C PRO A 813 25.57 -38.27 -15.26
N VAL A 814 24.38 -37.75 -14.95
CA VAL A 814 23.74 -37.91 -13.65
C VAL A 814 22.65 -38.96 -13.77
N GLU A 815 22.84 -40.07 -13.06
CA GLU A 815 21.81 -41.10 -12.92
C GLU A 815 20.73 -40.64 -11.94
N TYR A 816 19.47 -40.79 -12.35
CA TYR A 816 18.31 -40.50 -11.53
C TYR A 816 17.26 -41.61 -11.63
N GLU A 817 16.48 -41.76 -10.58
CA GLU A 817 15.39 -42.72 -10.49
C GLU A 817 14.24 -42.11 -9.67
N VAL A 818 13.04 -42.13 -10.24
CA VAL A 818 11.82 -41.70 -9.57
C VAL A 818 11.20 -42.91 -8.87
N GLU A 819 10.79 -42.72 -7.63
CA GLU A 819 9.94 -43.66 -6.90
C GLU A 819 8.60 -43.00 -6.63
N VAL A 820 7.51 -43.71 -6.96
CA VAL A 820 6.15 -43.28 -6.65
C VAL A 820 5.47 -44.38 -5.85
N ALA A 821 4.90 -43.99 -4.72
CA ALA A 821 4.06 -44.84 -3.89
C ALA A 821 2.77 -44.11 -3.57
N ASP A 822 1.66 -44.73 -3.91
CA ASP A 822 0.32 -44.30 -3.59
C ASP A 822 -0.44 -45.42 -2.88
N LYS A 823 -1.31 -45.05 -1.94
CA LYS A 823 -2.02 -46.05 -1.13
C LYS A 823 -3.11 -46.75 -1.96
N GLU A 824 -3.73 -46.04 -2.89
CA GLU A 824 -4.84 -46.52 -3.70
C GLU A 824 -4.35 -47.13 -5.04
N ASP A 825 -3.39 -46.48 -5.70
CA ASP A 825 -2.87 -46.87 -7.02
C ASP A 825 -1.66 -47.81 -6.95
N GLY A 826 -1.10 -48.05 -5.77
CA GLY A 826 0.05 -48.93 -5.57
C GLY A 826 1.38 -48.22 -5.81
N THR A 827 2.37 -48.90 -6.39
CA THR A 827 3.71 -48.32 -6.55
C THR A 827 4.20 -48.44 -7.99
N LEU A 828 5.07 -47.51 -8.39
CA LEU A 828 5.78 -47.57 -9.68
C LEU A 828 6.63 -48.84 -9.78
N LYS A 829 7.32 -49.21 -8.69
CA LYS A 829 8.16 -50.41 -8.62
C LYS A 829 7.35 -51.72 -8.70
N GLY A 830 6.12 -51.71 -8.18
CA GLY A 830 5.19 -52.83 -8.23
C GLY A 830 4.42 -52.96 -9.55
N GLY A 831 4.65 -52.06 -10.51
CA GLY A 831 4.02 -52.08 -11.84
C GLY A 831 2.54 -51.70 -11.87
N LYS A 832 1.96 -51.26 -10.74
CA LYS A 832 0.56 -50.81 -10.67
C LYS A 832 0.40 -49.34 -11.11
N ILE A 833 1.43 -48.52 -10.88
CA ILE A 833 1.57 -47.18 -11.47
C ILE A 833 2.43 -47.32 -12.72
N SER A 834 1.93 -46.86 -13.88
CA SER A 834 2.70 -46.88 -15.13
C SER A 834 3.78 -45.81 -15.11
N ALA A 835 4.94 -46.10 -15.69
CA ALA A 835 5.99 -45.10 -15.91
C ALA A 835 5.51 -43.93 -16.80
N ASP A 836 4.56 -44.20 -17.71
CA ASP A 836 3.98 -43.17 -18.59
C ASP A 836 3.07 -42.18 -17.85
N ASP A 837 2.57 -42.57 -16.67
CA ASP A 837 1.70 -41.73 -15.83
C ASP A 837 2.50 -40.80 -14.91
N VAL A 838 3.83 -40.99 -14.83
CA VAL A 838 4.74 -40.18 -14.01
C VAL A 838 5.44 -39.16 -14.89
N THR A 839 5.30 -37.87 -14.55
CA THR A 839 5.98 -36.80 -15.27
C THR A 839 7.34 -36.54 -14.65
N MET A 840 8.39 -36.68 -15.45
CA MET A 840 9.76 -36.32 -15.08
C MET A 840 10.28 -35.25 -16.05
N THR A 841 10.84 -34.17 -15.50
CA THR A 841 11.41 -33.06 -16.26
C THR A 841 12.76 -32.66 -15.72
N ILE A 842 13.63 -32.17 -16.61
CA ILE A 842 14.95 -31.66 -16.26
C ILE A 842 15.09 -30.30 -16.95
N ASN A 843 15.15 -29.23 -16.15
CA ASN A 843 15.21 -27.86 -16.65
C ASN A 843 16.51 -27.18 -16.21
N TYR A 844 17.02 -26.26 -17.03
CA TYR A 844 18.16 -25.43 -16.68
C TYR A 844 17.70 -24.04 -16.24
N LEU A 845 18.22 -23.55 -15.12
CA LEU A 845 17.98 -22.20 -14.59
C LEU A 845 19.32 -21.46 -14.49
N GLU A 846 19.41 -20.23 -15.00
CA GLU A 846 20.57 -19.37 -14.74
C GLU A 846 20.60 -18.97 -13.24
N GLY A 847 21.72 -19.18 -12.55
CA GLY A 847 21.83 -18.98 -11.08
C GLY A 847 21.37 -20.16 -10.21
N PHE A 848 21.44 -19.99 -8.87
CA PHE A 848 20.95 -20.95 -7.86
C PHE A 848 20.26 -20.20 -6.73
N ASP A 849 18.97 -20.46 -6.50
CA ASP A 849 18.17 -19.88 -5.41
C ASP A 849 17.55 -21.00 -4.55
N LYS A 850 17.96 -21.08 -3.27
CA LYS A 850 17.48 -22.09 -2.31
C LYS A 850 15.98 -21.95 -2.02
N THR A 851 15.41 -20.75 -2.20
CA THR A 851 13.98 -20.48 -1.98
C THR A 851 13.10 -21.12 -3.07
N MET A 852 13.65 -21.34 -4.27
CA MET A 852 12.98 -22.04 -5.37
C MET A 852 12.80 -23.54 -5.10
N LEU A 853 13.79 -24.17 -4.47
CA LEU A 853 13.71 -25.58 -4.04
C LEU A 853 12.62 -25.82 -3.01
N ALA A 854 12.38 -24.86 -2.11
CA ALA A 854 11.32 -24.93 -1.11
C ALA A 854 9.90 -24.77 -1.68
N GLN A 855 9.78 -24.30 -2.94
CA GLN A 855 8.51 -23.99 -3.57
C GLN A 855 7.97 -25.10 -4.49
N GLY A 856 8.76 -26.16 -4.77
CA GLY A 856 8.41 -27.49 -5.33
C GLY A 856 7.66 -27.57 -6.68
N HIS A 857 6.78 -26.62 -6.96
CA HIS A 857 5.92 -26.47 -8.13
C HIS A 857 5.63 -25.01 -8.51
N GLN A 858 6.05 -24.03 -7.71
CA GLN A 858 5.72 -22.60 -7.94
C GLN A 858 6.90 -21.71 -8.35
N ALA A 859 8.12 -22.26 -8.45
CA ALA A 859 9.33 -21.46 -8.55
C ALA A 859 9.69 -21.06 -9.99
N ASN A 860 9.22 -19.90 -10.42
CA ASN A 860 9.72 -19.18 -11.60
C ASN A 860 10.07 -17.74 -11.16
N THR A 861 11.25 -17.51 -10.57
CA THR A 861 11.48 -16.31 -9.74
C THR A 861 11.71 -15.00 -10.50
N GLY A 862 12.32 -14.99 -11.68
CA GLY A 862 12.38 -13.77 -12.53
C GLY A 862 11.01 -13.36 -13.09
N PHE A 863 10.14 -14.36 -13.32
CA PHE A 863 8.76 -14.17 -13.76
C PHE A 863 7.87 -13.71 -12.59
N SER A 864 8.13 -14.22 -11.38
CA SER A 864 7.32 -13.92 -10.19
C SER A 864 7.47 -12.47 -9.72
N THR A 865 8.68 -11.88 -9.79
CA THR A 865 8.90 -10.48 -9.40
C THR A 865 8.26 -9.54 -10.41
N GLY A 866 8.52 -9.72 -11.71
CA GLY A 866 7.92 -8.90 -12.76
C GLY A 866 6.40 -9.00 -12.80
N ARG A 867 5.85 -10.21 -12.69
CA ARG A 867 4.41 -10.46 -12.58
C ARG A 867 3.82 -9.83 -11.33
N ARG A 868 4.44 -10.00 -10.16
CA ARG A 868 3.97 -9.41 -8.90
C ARG A 868 3.98 -7.89 -8.96
N LEU A 869 5.02 -7.29 -9.55
CA LEU A 869 5.08 -5.84 -9.77
C LEU A 869 3.97 -5.35 -10.69
N ILE A 870 3.62 -6.11 -11.73
CA ILE A 870 2.48 -5.83 -12.62
C ILE A 870 1.14 -6.00 -11.89
N GLU A 871 0.98 -7.05 -11.08
CA GLU A 871 -0.25 -7.32 -10.32
C GLU A 871 -0.51 -6.25 -9.23
N LEU A 872 0.56 -5.70 -8.67
CA LEU A 872 0.52 -4.63 -7.67
C LEU A 872 0.48 -3.22 -8.27
N SER A 873 0.68 -3.06 -9.58
CA SER A 873 0.60 -1.77 -10.26
C SER A 873 -0.75 -1.54 -10.93
N ASP A 874 -0.95 -0.30 -11.34
CA ASP A 874 -2.02 0.19 -12.20
C ASP A 874 -1.88 -0.24 -13.67
N CYS A 875 -0.79 -0.93 -14.04
CA CYS A 875 -0.60 -1.46 -15.40
C CYS A 875 -1.76 -2.39 -15.81
N LYS A 876 -2.38 -3.09 -14.86
CA LYS A 876 -3.54 -3.99 -15.08
C LYS A 876 -4.80 -3.26 -15.55
N SER A 877 -4.90 -1.96 -15.32
CA SER A 877 -6.04 -1.15 -15.76
C SER A 877 -6.02 -0.90 -17.27
N CYS A 878 -4.82 -0.94 -17.87
CA CYS A 878 -4.59 -0.64 -19.28
C CYS A 878 -4.18 -1.86 -20.10
N HIS A 879 -3.64 -2.91 -19.47
CA HIS A 879 -3.12 -4.11 -20.13
C HIS A 879 -3.66 -5.40 -19.50
N ALA A 880 -3.85 -6.44 -20.32
CA ALA A 880 -4.10 -7.80 -19.86
C ALA A 880 -3.10 -8.77 -20.49
N ILE A 881 -3.03 -10.00 -19.96
CA ILE A 881 -2.08 -11.02 -20.42
C ILE A 881 -2.31 -11.35 -21.90
N ASP A 882 -3.54 -11.74 -22.24
CA ASP A 882 -3.89 -12.37 -23.52
C ASP A 882 -4.96 -11.60 -24.32
N LYS A 883 -5.45 -10.48 -23.79
CA LYS A 883 -6.52 -9.67 -24.39
C LYS A 883 -6.12 -8.21 -24.46
N LYS A 884 -6.50 -7.56 -25.56
CA LYS A 884 -6.35 -6.12 -25.74
C LYS A 884 -7.30 -5.37 -24.81
N SER A 885 -6.82 -4.29 -24.19
CA SER A 885 -7.62 -3.31 -23.44
C SER A 885 -7.35 -1.91 -24.04
N ILE A 886 -7.07 -0.88 -23.22
CA ILE A 886 -6.56 0.42 -23.68
C ILE A 886 -5.23 0.23 -24.42
N GLY A 887 -4.33 -0.53 -23.80
CA GLY A 887 -3.04 -0.95 -24.34
C GLY A 887 -3.10 -2.34 -24.98
N PRO A 888 -2.04 -2.74 -25.71
CA PRO A 888 -1.91 -4.09 -26.26
C PRO A 888 -1.87 -5.16 -25.17
N ALA A 889 -2.23 -6.39 -25.53
CA ALA A 889 -2.03 -7.54 -24.63
C ALA A 889 -0.53 -7.75 -24.38
N TYR A 890 -0.17 -8.26 -23.20
CA TYR A 890 1.23 -8.56 -22.91
C TYR A 890 1.81 -9.62 -23.87
N THR A 891 1.00 -10.58 -24.32
CA THR A 891 1.39 -11.55 -25.36
C THR A 891 1.70 -10.87 -26.69
N GLU A 892 0.91 -9.88 -27.12
CA GLU A 892 1.18 -9.11 -28.34
C GLU A 892 2.49 -8.34 -28.23
N VAL A 893 2.76 -7.73 -27.06
CA VAL A 893 4.03 -7.06 -26.78
C VAL A 893 5.18 -8.06 -26.86
N ALA A 894 5.05 -9.22 -26.22
CA ALA A 894 6.03 -10.29 -26.28
C ALA A 894 6.32 -10.72 -27.74
N ASP A 895 5.27 -10.91 -28.53
CA ASP A 895 5.36 -11.34 -29.91
C ASP A 895 6.09 -10.32 -30.80
N LYS A 896 5.73 -9.03 -30.70
CA LYS A 896 6.33 -7.97 -31.52
C LYS A 896 7.81 -7.77 -31.24
N TYR A 897 8.22 -7.89 -29.98
CA TYR A 897 9.59 -7.64 -29.56
C TYR A 897 10.44 -8.90 -29.38
N ARG A 898 9.90 -10.09 -29.67
CA ARG A 898 10.56 -11.41 -29.51
C ARG A 898 11.96 -11.48 -30.11
N LYS A 899 12.22 -10.76 -31.22
CA LYS A 899 13.48 -10.79 -31.97
C LYS A 899 14.38 -9.56 -31.73
N ASP A 900 13.98 -8.63 -30.86
CA ASP A 900 14.71 -7.37 -30.61
C ASP A 900 15.57 -7.47 -29.34
N ASN A 901 16.89 -7.61 -29.52
CA ASN A 901 17.85 -7.72 -28.42
C ASN A 901 17.99 -6.45 -27.57
N THR A 902 17.41 -5.32 -28.01
CA THR A 902 17.40 -4.04 -27.27
C THR A 902 16.06 -3.79 -26.55
N ALA A 903 15.07 -4.67 -26.76
CA ALA A 903 13.70 -4.48 -26.29
C ALA A 903 13.61 -4.26 -24.78
N LEU A 904 14.41 -4.98 -23.99
CA LEU A 904 14.37 -4.90 -22.53
C LEU A 904 14.56 -3.47 -22.01
N ASN A 905 15.66 -2.82 -22.40
CA ASN A 905 15.97 -1.46 -21.93
C ASN A 905 15.01 -0.42 -22.52
N LYS A 906 14.63 -0.61 -23.79
CA LYS A 906 13.72 0.30 -24.50
C LYS A 906 12.32 0.30 -23.89
N LEU A 907 11.78 -0.88 -23.60
CA LEU A 907 10.47 -1.04 -22.98
C LEU A 907 10.50 -0.63 -21.51
N ALA A 908 11.57 -0.95 -20.76
CA ALA A 908 11.68 -0.49 -19.36
C ALA A 908 11.68 1.03 -19.26
N ARG A 909 12.45 1.71 -20.12
CA ARG A 909 12.41 3.18 -20.21
C ARG A 909 11.02 3.69 -20.61
N LYS A 910 10.35 3.01 -21.55
CA LYS A 910 8.99 3.36 -21.97
C LYS A 910 8.00 3.26 -20.81
N VAL A 911 8.10 2.23 -19.98
CA VAL A 911 7.28 2.05 -18.75
C VAL A 911 7.47 3.23 -17.80
N ILE A 912 8.72 3.62 -17.57
CA ILE A 912 9.07 4.72 -16.66
C ILE A 912 8.58 6.08 -17.19
N THR A 913 8.85 6.37 -18.47
CA THR A 913 8.57 7.71 -19.04
C THR A 913 7.18 7.85 -19.65
N GLY A 914 6.46 6.76 -19.86
CA GLY A 914 5.20 6.73 -20.60
C GLY A 914 5.33 7.09 -22.09
N GLY A 915 4.19 7.38 -22.71
CA GLY A 915 4.07 7.94 -24.06
C GLY A 915 3.40 7.02 -25.09
N GLY A 916 3.08 7.56 -26.28
CA GLY A 916 2.34 6.86 -27.35
C GLY A 916 3.16 6.48 -28.58
N GLY A 917 2.48 6.05 -29.66
CA GLY A 917 3.01 5.99 -31.04
C GLY A 917 3.42 4.62 -31.60
N VAL A 918 3.47 3.57 -30.77
CA VAL A 918 3.95 2.23 -31.23
C VAL A 918 2.81 1.21 -31.43
N TRP A 919 1.72 1.37 -30.69
CA TRP A 919 0.57 0.46 -30.66
C TRP A 919 -0.77 1.17 -30.96
N GLY A 920 -0.68 2.39 -31.49
CA GLY A 920 -1.80 3.31 -31.67
C GLY A 920 -1.50 4.69 -31.07
N GLU A 921 -2.51 5.55 -31.07
CA GLU A 921 -2.43 6.94 -30.59
C GLU A 921 -2.58 7.06 -29.06
N GLN A 922 -3.09 6.01 -28.41
CA GLN A 922 -3.27 5.98 -26.97
C GLN A 922 -1.91 5.87 -26.27
N ALA A 923 -1.53 6.92 -25.53
CA ALA A 923 -0.29 6.96 -24.79
C ALA A 923 -0.39 6.13 -23.50
N MET A 924 0.71 5.43 -23.16
CA MET A 924 0.82 4.75 -21.88
C MET A 924 1.18 5.77 -20.79
N SER A 925 0.51 5.70 -19.64
CA SER A 925 0.83 6.51 -18.46
C SER A 925 2.28 6.28 -18.02
N ALA A 926 2.91 7.33 -17.49
CA ALA A 926 4.28 7.27 -17.00
C ALA A 926 4.33 6.65 -15.60
N HIS A 927 5.37 5.86 -15.32
CA HIS A 927 5.65 5.29 -14.01
C HIS A 927 7.03 5.73 -13.50
N PRO A 928 7.27 7.04 -13.31
CA PRO A 928 8.57 7.58 -12.90
C PRO A 928 9.02 7.07 -11.52
N GLN A 929 8.10 6.53 -10.73
CA GLN A 929 8.36 5.94 -9.43
C GLN A 929 9.06 4.57 -9.47
N LEU A 930 9.03 3.86 -10.61
CA LEU A 930 9.69 2.56 -10.74
C LEU A 930 11.19 2.73 -10.94
N LYS A 931 11.98 1.94 -10.21
CA LYS A 931 13.42 1.85 -10.50
C LYS A 931 13.62 1.17 -11.85
N GLU A 932 14.72 1.51 -12.53
CA GLU A 932 15.01 0.93 -13.84
C GLU A 932 15.08 -0.60 -13.82
N ASP A 933 15.60 -1.19 -12.74
CA ASP A 933 15.69 -2.65 -12.59
C ASP A 933 14.31 -3.30 -12.34
N GLU A 934 13.42 -2.64 -11.60
CA GLU A 934 12.03 -3.11 -11.39
C GLU A 934 11.24 -3.09 -12.70
N ALA A 935 11.37 -2.00 -13.48
CA ALA A 935 10.77 -1.90 -14.80
C ALA A 935 11.32 -2.97 -15.77
N LYS A 936 12.62 -3.29 -15.68
CA LYS A 936 13.22 -4.40 -16.45
C LYS A 936 12.66 -5.75 -16.04
N ASP A 937 12.43 -6.02 -14.75
CA ASP A 937 11.81 -7.27 -14.29
C ASP A 937 10.38 -7.44 -14.82
N MET A 938 9.58 -6.37 -14.80
CA MET A 938 8.24 -6.38 -15.41
C MET A 938 8.30 -6.70 -16.91
N VAL A 939 9.21 -6.06 -17.65
CA VAL A 939 9.38 -6.28 -19.09
C VAL A 939 9.89 -7.69 -19.39
N ARG A 940 10.79 -8.26 -18.57
CA ARG A 940 11.25 -9.65 -18.71
C ARG A 940 10.08 -10.62 -18.61
N TYR A 941 9.19 -10.43 -17.63
CA TYR A 941 7.98 -11.23 -17.52
C TYR A 941 7.10 -11.09 -18.77
N ILE A 942 6.85 -9.87 -19.25
CA ILE A 942 6.03 -9.65 -20.44
C ILE A 942 6.61 -10.38 -21.66
N LEU A 943 7.89 -10.18 -21.97
CA LEU A 943 8.55 -10.79 -23.13
C LEU A 943 8.55 -12.32 -23.09
N SER A 944 8.54 -12.89 -21.88
CA SER A 944 8.53 -14.34 -21.69
C SER A 944 7.20 -15.02 -22.02
N LEU A 945 6.08 -14.26 -22.05
CA LEU A 945 4.76 -14.80 -22.40
C LEU A 945 4.70 -15.30 -23.86
N GLY A 946 5.69 -14.95 -24.69
CA GLY A 946 5.83 -15.42 -26.06
C GLY A 946 6.59 -16.75 -26.22
N ASP A 947 7.09 -17.38 -25.15
CA ASP A 947 7.86 -18.62 -25.21
C ASP A 947 6.99 -19.86 -24.91
N SER A 948 6.38 -20.42 -25.94
CA SER A 948 5.57 -21.65 -25.87
C SER A 948 6.40 -22.91 -26.20
N LYS A 949 7.33 -23.32 -25.34
CA LYS A 949 8.00 -24.63 -25.52
C LYS A 949 7.28 -25.73 -24.73
N ALA A 950 6.88 -26.79 -25.45
CA ALA A 950 6.30 -28.01 -24.91
C ALA A 950 7.24 -28.68 -23.89
N VAL A 951 6.66 -29.17 -22.79
CA VAL A 951 7.38 -29.86 -21.71
C VAL A 951 8.10 -31.09 -22.28
N GLN A 952 9.44 -31.07 -22.28
CA GLN A 952 10.25 -32.24 -22.64
C GLN A 952 10.21 -33.26 -21.50
N ARG A 953 9.31 -34.23 -21.59
CA ARG A 953 9.25 -35.37 -20.66
C ARG A 953 10.50 -36.24 -20.80
N GLN A 954 11.07 -36.62 -19.66
CA GLN A 954 12.20 -37.54 -19.54
C GLN A 954 11.70 -38.90 -19.00
N PRO A 955 12.43 -40.01 -19.22
CA PRO A 955 12.05 -41.30 -18.62
C PRO A 955 12.10 -41.23 -17.08
N VAL A 956 11.34 -42.07 -16.38
CA VAL A 956 11.32 -42.10 -14.90
C VAL A 956 12.61 -42.63 -14.26
N LYS A 957 13.48 -43.24 -15.06
CA LYS A 957 14.82 -43.70 -14.69
C LYS A 957 15.75 -43.51 -15.88
N GLY A 958 16.91 -42.93 -15.66
CA GLY A 958 17.87 -42.73 -16.74
C GLY A 958 19.14 -42.02 -16.30
N ALA A 959 20.00 -41.75 -17.28
CA ALA A 959 21.20 -40.95 -17.13
C ALA A 959 21.05 -39.69 -17.97
N TYR A 960 21.17 -38.51 -17.37
CA TYR A 960 21.10 -37.24 -18.08
C TYR A 960 22.48 -36.60 -18.18
N VAL A 961 22.91 -36.29 -19.40
CA VAL A 961 24.16 -35.55 -19.65
C VAL A 961 23.80 -34.06 -19.77
N MET A 962 24.33 -33.25 -18.85
CA MET A 962 24.11 -31.80 -18.86
C MET A 962 24.71 -31.15 -20.10
N ALA A 963 23.86 -30.46 -20.87
CA ALA A 963 24.30 -29.70 -22.04
C ALA A 963 25.17 -28.49 -21.62
N PRO A 964 26.20 -28.11 -22.40
CA PRO A 964 27.00 -26.92 -22.12
C PRO A 964 26.14 -25.65 -22.07
N GLN A 965 26.31 -24.81 -21.04
CA GLN A 965 25.55 -23.57 -20.86
C GLN A 965 26.47 -22.35 -20.90
N LYS A 966 26.00 -21.25 -21.51
CA LYS A 966 26.79 -20.01 -21.67
C LYS A 966 27.09 -19.28 -20.36
N LYS A 967 26.25 -19.48 -19.34
CA LYS A 967 26.41 -18.90 -18.00
C LYS A 967 26.20 -19.99 -16.95
N PRO A 968 26.85 -19.92 -15.77
CA PRO A 968 26.62 -20.86 -14.68
C PRO A 968 25.18 -20.82 -14.14
N GLY A 969 24.71 -21.96 -13.65
CA GLY A 969 23.33 -22.12 -13.21
C GLY A 969 23.09 -23.48 -12.58
N SER A 970 21.84 -23.94 -12.67
CA SER A 970 21.38 -25.14 -11.97
C SER A 970 20.48 -25.98 -12.85
N TYR A 971 20.66 -27.30 -12.77
CA TYR A 971 19.76 -28.27 -13.35
C TYR A 971 18.74 -28.71 -12.30
N VAL A 972 17.46 -28.56 -12.62
CA VAL A 972 16.34 -28.86 -11.74
C VAL A 972 15.61 -30.08 -12.28
N PHE A 973 15.72 -31.19 -11.54
CA PHE A 973 15.04 -32.45 -11.78
C PHE A 973 13.73 -32.41 -11.00
N THR A 974 12.59 -32.53 -11.69
CA THR A 974 11.26 -32.50 -11.05
C THR A 974 10.46 -33.71 -11.48
N ALA A 975 10.00 -34.48 -10.50
CA ALA A 975 9.12 -35.61 -10.69
C ALA A 975 7.75 -35.34 -10.06
N SER A 976 6.68 -35.72 -10.74
CA SER A 976 5.31 -35.59 -10.24
C SER A 976 4.44 -36.74 -10.73
N TYR A 977 3.49 -37.16 -9.89
CA TYR A 977 2.48 -38.16 -10.23
C TYR A 977 1.11 -37.69 -9.78
N THR A 978 0.10 -37.90 -10.62
CA THR A 978 -1.30 -37.64 -10.28
C THR A 978 -2.02 -38.98 -10.21
N ASP A 979 -2.58 -39.30 -9.04
CA ASP A 979 -3.32 -40.55 -8.82
C ASP A 979 -4.65 -40.56 -9.58
N LYS A 980 -5.35 -41.70 -9.58
CA LYS A 980 -6.63 -41.88 -10.28
C LYS A 980 -7.84 -41.49 -9.43
N GLY A 981 -7.65 -41.17 -8.16
CA GLY A 981 -8.71 -41.03 -7.17
C GLY A 981 -9.47 -42.34 -6.92
N ASN A 982 -10.57 -42.25 -6.16
CA ASN A 982 -11.36 -43.43 -5.76
C ASN A 982 -12.86 -43.36 -6.15
N GLY A 983 -13.22 -42.46 -7.07
CA GLY A 983 -14.59 -42.23 -7.53
C GLY A 983 -15.44 -41.31 -6.63
N SER A 984 -15.11 -41.16 -5.35
CA SER A 984 -15.76 -40.19 -4.42
C SER A 984 -14.90 -38.96 -4.14
N VAL A 985 -13.57 -39.11 -4.25
CA VAL A 985 -12.57 -38.05 -4.16
C VAL A 985 -11.76 -38.11 -5.46
N GLY A 986 -11.63 -36.96 -6.13
CA GLY A 986 -10.91 -36.84 -7.39
C GLY A 986 -9.38 -36.96 -7.24
N PRO A 987 -8.66 -37.05 -8.36
CA PRO A 987 -7.20 -37.17 -8.41
C PRO A 987 -6.43 -36.20 -7.52
N LEU A 988 -5.36 -36.66 -6.88
CA LEU A 988 -4.38 -35.82 -6.16
C LEU A 988 -2.99 -35.94 -6.80
N THR A 989 -2.20 -34.86 -6.73
CA THR A 989 -0.86 -34.80 -7.33
C THR A 989 0.20 -34.64 -6.25
N GLY A 990 1.15 -35.57 -6.21
CA GLY A 990 2.35 -35.50 -5.40
C GLY A 990 3.58 -35.18 -6.24
N SER A 991 4.61 -34.59 -5.63
CA SER A 991 5.83 -34.21 -6.34
C SER A 991 7.07 -34.00 -5.49
N THR A 992 8.20 -33.92 -6.18
CA THR A 992 9.51 -33.65 -5.59
C THR A 992 10.45 -33.01 -6.59
N THR A 993 11.43 -32.25 -6.08
CA THR A 993 12.43 -31.56 -6.88
C THR A 993 13.82 -31.71 -6.28
N VAL A 994 14.80 -32.01 -7.12
CA VAL A 994 16.24 -32.01 -6.78
C VAL A 994 16.95 -31.03 -7.72
N ALA A 995 17.75 -30.11 -7.18
CA ALA A 995 18.56 -29.21 -8.00
C ALA A 995 20.05 -29.45 -7.80
N LEU A 996 20.76 -29.59 -8.90
CA LEU A 996 22.21 -29.65 -8.96
C LEU A 996 22.74 -28.32 -9.49
N ARG A 997 23.64 -27.67 -8.77
CA ARG A 997 24.23 -26.38 -9.16
C ARG A 997 25.62 -26.55 -9.78
N SER A 998 26.14 -25.47 -10.35
CA SER A 998 27.52 -25.43 -10.85
C SER A 998 28.53 -25.78 -9.74
N PRO A 999 29.59 -26.55 -10.04
CA PRO A 999 30.66 -26.85 -9.08
C PRO A 999 31.54 -25.64 -8.79
N ARG A 1000 31.31 -24.50 -9.44
CA ARG A 1000 32.02 -23.24 -9.21
C ARG A 1000 31.13 -22.27 -8.44
N LEU A 1001 31.48 -22.02 -7.18
CA LEU A 1001 30.77 -21.11 -6.28
C LEU A 1001 31.52 -19.79 -6.12
N LYS A 1002 30.81 -18.67 -6.02
CA LYS A 1002 31.40 -17.40 -5.59
C LYS A 1002 31.58 -17.41 -4.08
N ALA A 1003 32.79 -17.13 -3.61
CA ALA A 1003 33.08 -17.03 -2.18
C ALA A 1003 32.28 -15.92 -1.51
N SER A 1004 31.92 -14.85 -2.22
CA SER A 1004 31.07 -13.78 -1.67
C SER A 1004 29.62 -14.22 -1.37
N GLN A 1005 29.19 -15.38 -1.86
CA GLN A 1005 27.88 -15.99 -1.60
C GLN A 1005 27.92 -17.02 -0.44
N TYR A 1006 28.90 -16.92 0.46
CA TYR A 1006 28.97 -17.78 1.64
C TYR A 1006 27.68 -17.74 2.49
N ASP A 1007 27.33 -18.85 3.13
CA ASP A 1007 26.14 -18.94 4.00
C ASP A 1007 26.40 -18.28 5.38
N GLY A 1008 27.67 -18.16 5.78
CA GLY A 1008 28.10 -17.41 6.97
C GLY A 1008 29.62 -17.32 7.08
N GLY A 1009 30.12 -16.42 7.93
CA GLY A 1009 31.55 -16.22 8.14
C GLY A 1009 31.87 -15.22 9.26
N ARG A 1010 33.14 -15.15 9.67
CA ARG A 1010 33.64 -14.23 10.70
C ARG A 1010 34.87 -13.51 10.18
N ASN A 1011 34.92 -12.20 10.44
CA ASN A 1011 36.03 -11.32 10.05
C ASN A 1011 36.30 -11.31 8.53
N MET A 1012 35.24 -11.53 7.74
CA MET A 1012 35.25 -11.48 6.28
C MET A 1012 34.63 -10.17 5.80
N MET A 1013 35.26 -9.53 4.83
CA MET A 1013 34.73 -8.34 4.15
C MET A 1013 34.41 -8.68 2.70
N LYS A 1014 33.21 -8.32 2.21
CA LYS A 1014 32.91 -8.37 0.77
C LYS A 1014 33.41 -7.09 0.12
N PHE A 1015 34.11 -7.22 -0.99
CA PHE A 1015 34.74 -6.08 -1.66
C PHE A 1015 34.59 -6.23 -3.16
N GLU A 1016 34.13 -5.18 -3.85
CA GLU A 1016 34.09 -5.14 -5.30
C GLU A 1016 35.43 -4.66 -5.84
N LEU A 1017 36.08 -5.47 -6.68
CA LEU A 1017 37.35 -5.13 -7.29
C LEU A 1017 37.16 -3.90 -8.23
N PRO A 1018 37.93 -2.81 -8.03
CA PRO A 1018 37.78 -1.58 -8.80
C PRO A 1018 37.81 -1.82 -10.32
N GLY A 1019 36.80 -1.32 -11.04
CA GLY A 1019 36.71 -1.43 -12.49
C GLY A 1019 36.25 -2.79 -13.05
N THR A 1020 35.93 -3.79 -12.21
CA THR A 1020 35.67 -5.16 -12.69
C THR A 1020 34.33 -5.78 -12.27
N LYS A 1021 33.44 -5.05 -11.58
CA LYS A 1021 32.12 -5.54 -11.09
C LYS A 1021 32.18 -6.91 -10.38
N THR A 1022 33.36 -7.30 -9.89
CA THR A 1022 33.63 -8.63 -9.35
C THR A 1022 33.75 -8.51 -7.84
N GLU A 1023 32.79 -9.07 -7.13
CA GLU A 1023 32.78 -9.12 -5.67
C GLU A 1023 33.60 -10.30 -5.15
N VAL A 1024 34.55 -10.03 -4.25
CA VAL A 1024 35.43 -11.01 -3.61
C VAL A 1024 35.27 -10.98 -2.09
N ALA A 1025 35.64 -12.07 -1.41
CA ALA A 1025 35.62 -12.19 0.04
C ALA A 1025 37.03 -12.09 0.64
N ILE A 1026 37.30 -11.04 1.42
CA ILE A 1026 38.61 -10.73 2.00
C ILE A 1026 38.67 -11.12 3.47
N GLY A 1027 39.69 -11.89 3.86
CA GLY A 1027 39.99 -12.16 5.27
C GLY A 1027 40.72 -10.97 5.90
N THR A 1028 40.12 -10.35 6.92
CA THR A 1028 40.64 -9.12 7.53
C THR A 1028 41.75 -9.36 8.56
N GLN A 1029 41.83 -10.58 9.13
CA GLN A 1029 42.84 -10.98 10.11
C GLN A 1029 43.04 -12.50 10.15
N SER A 1030 44.13 -12.99 10.75
CA SER A 1030 44.37 -14.44 10.86
C SER A 1030 43.22 -15.15 11.57
N GLY A 1031 42.77 -16.28 11.02
CA GLY A 1031 41.59 -17.02 11.50
C GLY A 1031 40.25 -16.53 10.94
N SER A 1032 40.26 -15.54 10.03
CA SER A 1032 39.07 -15.16 9.27
C SER A 1032 38.56 -16.36 8.48
N HIS A 1033 37.26 -16.58 8.44
CA HIS A 1033 36.70 -17.73 7.75
C HIS A 1033 35.31 -17.48 7.19
N PHE A 1034 34.97 -18.23 6.16
CA PHE A 1034 33.61 -18.35 5.63
C PHE A 1034 33.25 -19.81 5.40
N HIS A 1035 31.96 -20.11 5.26
CA HIS A 1035 31.51 -21.47 5.00
C HIS A 1035 30.36 -21.55 4.00
N PHE A 1036 30.26 -22.72 3.37
CA PHE A 1036 29.06 -23.15 2.66
C PHE A 1036 28.39 -24.30 3.42
N ASN A 1037 27.07 -24.22 3.53
CA ASN A 1037 26.21 -25.31 3.99
C ASN A 1037 25.87 -26.22 2.81
N ASP A 1038 25.48 -27.45 3.14
CA ASP A 1038 24.88 -28.40 2.20
C ASP A 1038 25.78 -28.68 0.98
N ILE A 1039 27.05 -29.02 1.23
CA ILE A 1039 28.00 -29.42 0.19
C ILE A 1039 28.20 -30.93 0.23
N ASP A 1040 27.76 -31.63 -0.81
CA ASP A 1040 28.07 -33.04 -1.01
C ASP A 1040 29.54 -33.16 -1.45
N LEU A 1041 30.33 -33.85 -0.63
CA LEU A 1041 31.74 -34.11 -0.90
C LEU A 1041 31.97 -35.44 -1.65
N THR A 1042 30.92 -36.20 -1.92
CA THR A 1042 30.99 -37.46 -2.69
C THR A 1042 31.65 -37.22 -4.05
N GLY A 1043 32.75 -37.91 -4.30
CA GLY A 1043 33.52 -37.82 -5.54
C GLY A 1043 34.39 -36.56 -5.70
N ILE A 1044 34.49 -35.67 -4.71
CA ILE A 1044 35.36 -34.49 -4.76
C ILE A 1044 36.73 -34.83 -4.19
N ASN A 1045 37.80 -34.60 -4.96
CA ASN A 1045 39.17 -34.90 -4.54
C ASN A 1045 40.09 -33.66 -4.44
N ALA A 1046 39.69 -32.52 -5.01
CA ALA A 1046 40.43 -31.28 -4.94
C ALA A 1046 39.50 -30.07 -5.10
N LEU A 1047 39.96 -28.89 -4.70
CA LEU A 1047 39.33 -27.61 -5.00
C LEU A 1047 40.29 -26.71 -5.77
N ASN A 1048 39.78 -25.92 -6.71
CA ASN A 1048 40.51 -24.79 -7.29
C ASN A 1048 39.94 -23.49 -6.71
N VAL A 1049 40.75 -22.78 -5.95
CA VAL A 1049 40.32 -21.55 -5.26
C VAL A 1049 40.97 -20.35 -5.93
N ALA A 1050 40.18 -19.52 -6.60
CA ALA A 1050 40.65 -18.26 -7.16
C ALA A 1050 40.92 -17.27 -6.02
N ALA A 1051 42.19 -17.03 -5.74
CA ALA A 1051 42.65 -16.15 -4.68
C ALA A 1051 43.44 -14.96 -5.24
N VAL A 1052 43.33 -13.82 -4.56
CA VAL A 1052 44.00 -12.57 -4.92
C VAL A 1052 44.73 -12.02 -3.71
N ALA A 1053 46.05 -11.90 -3.82
CA ALA A 1053 46.95 -11.28 -2.84
C ALA A 1053 47.90 -10.29 -3.51
N ALA A 1054 47.44 -9.63 -4.59
CA ALA A 1054 48.28 -8.83 -5.48
C ALA A 1054 48.51 -7.38 -5.04
N ASP A 1055 47.68 -6.89 -4.12
CA ASP A 1055 47.80 -5.56 -3.55
C ASP A 1055 48.88 -5.59 -2.44
N GLU A 1056 49.80 -4.63 -2.41
CA GLU A 1056 50.85 -4.52 -1.39
C GLU A 1056 50.31 -4.39 0.05
N ARG A 1057 49.02 -4.07 0.17
CA ARG A 1057 48.27 -4.02 1.44
C ARG A 1057 47.85 -5.41 1.94
N LEU A 1058 47.89 -6.44 1.12
CA LEU A 1058 47.50 -7.82 1.44
C LEU A 1058 48.73 -8.65 1.85
N ALA A 1059 48.65 -9.32 3.00
CA ALA A 1059 49.77 -10.09 3.58
C ALA A 1059 49.93 -11.51 2.99
N GLY A 1060 49.00 -11.97 2.16
CA GLY A 1060 48.92 -13.38 1.76
C GLY A 1060 48.67 -14.29 2.97
N GLY A 1061 48.85 -15.60 2.79
CA GLY A 1061 48.70 -16.56 3.88
C GLY A 1061 48.47 -17.98 3.40
N LYS A 1062 47.87 -18.79 4.27
CA LYS A 1062 47.47 -20.17 3.99
C LYS A 1062 45.94 -20.25 4.00
N LEU A 1063 45.37 -20.88 2.98
CA LEU A 1063 43.96 -21.26 2.96
C LEU A 1063 43.83 -22.69 3.49
N GLU A 1064 42.98 -22.89 4.49
CA GLU A 1064 42.65 -24.20 5.06
C GLU A 1064 41.18 -24.52 4.80
N VAL A 1065 40.92 -25.76 4.35
CA VAL A 1065 39.58 -26.27 4.10
C VAL A 1065 39.25 -27.27 5.21
N ARG A 1066 38.23 -26.97 6.01
CA ARG A 1066 37.89 -27.69 7.24
C ARG A 1066 36.44 -28.16 7.26
N LEU A 1067 36.23 -29.33 7.86
CA LEU A 1067 34.92 -29.98 7.94
C LEU A 1067 34.15 -29.55 9.19
N GLY A 1068 32.89 -29.14 9.03
CA GLY A 1068 31.91 -28.93 10.11
C GLY A 1068 32.08 -27.64 10.93
N SER A 1069 33.32 -27.22 11.22
CA SER A 1069 33.65 -25.99 11.94
C SER A 1069 35.01 -25.42 11.51
N GLU A 1070 35.30 -24.18 11.91
CA GLU A 1070 36.56 -23.49 11.67
C GLU A 1070 37.77 -24.15 12.38
N THR A 1071 37.53 -24.97 13.40
CA THR A 1071 38.56 -25.80 14.07
C THR A 1071 38.43 -27.29 13.74
N GLY A 1072 37.51 -27.66 12.83
CA GLY A 1072 37.21 -29.04 12.49
C GLY A 1072 38.33 -29.73 11.71
N GLN A 1073 38.09 -30.98 11.31
CA GLN A 1073 39.07 -31.80 10.59
C GLN A 1073 39.58 -31.05 9.34
N LEU A 1074 40.90 -30.91 9.23
CA LEU A 1074 41.54 -30.34 8.05
C LEU A 1074 41.44 -31.34 6.90
N LEU A 1075 40.79 -30.93 5.81
CA LEU A 1075 40.65 -31.74 4.60
C LEU A 1075 41.75 -31.42 3.60
N GLY A 1076 42.12 -30.15 3.46
CA GLY A 1076 43.16 -29.72 2.54
C GLY A 1076 43.64 -28.31 2.87
N SER A 1077 44.79 -27.93 2.32
CA SER A 1077 45.27 -26.56 2.44
C SER A 1077 46.19 -26.17 1.30
N ALA A 1078 46.27 -24.87 1.02
CA ALA A 1078 47.22 -24.33 0.05
C ALA A 1078 47.75 -22.95 0.47
N VAL A 1079 48.93 -22.59 -0.04
CA VAL A 1079 49.58 -21.31 0.25
C VAL A 1079 49.22 -20.29 -0.82
N VAL A 1080 48.77 -19.11 -0.38
CA VAL A 1080 48.49 -17.93 -1.21
C VAL A 1080 49.60 -16.91 -0.94
N LYS A 1081 50.57 -16.81 -1.86
CA LYS A 1081 51.73 -15.92 -1.70
C LYS A 1081 51.35 -14.46 -1.97
N PRO A 1082 51.95 -13.47 -1.30
CA PRO A 1082 51.85 -12.06 -1.72
C PRO A 1082 52.23 -11.91 -3.20
N GLY A 1083 51.51 -11.06 -3.94
CA GLY A 1083 51.66 -10.88 -5.38
C GLY A 1083 50.88 -11.89 -6.26
N SER A 1084 50.23 -12.90 -5.68
CA SER A 1084 49.51 -13.91 -6.47
C SER A 1084 48.12 -13.44 -6.94
N ILE A 1085 47.81 -13.71 -8.21
CA ILE A 1085 46.48 -13.60 -8.81
C ILE A 1085 46.22 -14.91 -9.54
N GLY A 1086 45.19 -15.66 -9.15
CA GLY A 1086 44.76 -16.84 -9.90
C GLY A 1086 44.24 -17.98 -9.03
N ALA A 1087 43.98 -19.11 -9.68
CA ALA A 1087 43.51 -20.31 -8.99
C ALA A 1087 44.66 -21.02 -8.26
N VAL A 1088 44.43 -21.34 -6.99
CA VAL A 1088 45.29 -22.19 -6.17
C VAL A 1088 44.59 -23.52 -5.96
N SER A 1089 45.28 -24.62 -6.31
CA SER A 1089 44.75 -25.96 -6.13
C SER A 1089 44.91 -26.41 -4.67
N VAL A 1090 43.84 -26.96 -4.09
CA VAL A 1090 43.76 -27.49 -2.73
C VAL A 1090 43.37 -28.97 -2.82
N PRO A 1091 44.34 -29.90 -2.81
CA PRO A 1091 44.04 -31.33 -2.73
C PRO A 1091 43.32 -31.65 -1.42
N LEU A 1092 42.24 -32.44 -1.49
CA LEU A 1092 41.50 -32.89 -0.32
C LEU A 1092 41.95 -34.31 0.05
N THR A 1093 42.40 -34.48 1.29
CA THR A 1093 42.77 -35.76 1.88
C THR A 1093 41.63 -36.28 2.76
N LYS A 1094 41.14 -37.50 2.48
CA LYS A 1094 40.05 -38.16 3.23
C LYS A 1094 38.74 -37.34 3.29
N ALA A 1095 38.32 -36.74 2.18
CA ALA A 1095 37.01 -36.07 2.12
C ALA A 1095 35.89 -37.10 2.38
N PRO A 1096 35.04 -36.90 3.41
CA PRO A 1096 33.94 -37.83 3.70
C PRO A 1096 32.87 -37.74 2.61
N GLU A 1097 32.20 -38.85 2.32
CA GLU A 1097 31.04 -38.86 1.44
C GLU A 1097 29.83 -38.18 2.10
N GLY A 1098 28.89 -37.70 1.29
CA GLY A 1098 27.64 -37.09 1.72
C GLY A 1098 27.71 -35.58 1.96
N MET A 1099 26.61 -35.04 2.51
CA MET A 1099 26.40 -33.60 2.71
C MET A 1099 27.10 -33.09 3.96
N HIS A 1100 27.94 -32.08 3.80
CA HIS A 1100 28.70 -31.47 4.89
C HIS A 1100 28.67 -29.96 4.85
N LYS A 1101 28.98 -29.36 6.01
CA LYS A 1101 29.30 -27.95 6.14
C LYS A 1101 30.81 -27.77 5.96
N LEU A 1102 31.23 -26.89 5.04
CA LEU A 1102 32.63 -26.71 4.66
C LEU A 1102 33.12 -25.31 5.00
N TYR A 1103 34.17 -25.21 5.81
CA TYR A 1103 34.79 -23.95 6.23
C TYR A 1103 36.08 -23.69 5.47
N PHE A 1104 36.28 -22.45 5.07
CA PHE A 1104 37.47 -21.92 4.41
C PHE A 1104 38.11 -20.92 5.37
N VAL A 1105 39.22 -21.30 5.99
CA VAL A 1105 39.91 -20.55 7.04
C VAL A 1105 41.19 -19.94 6.48
N LEU A 1106 41.33 -18.63 6.61
CA LEU A 1106 42.48 -17.87 6.12
C LEU A 1106 43.43 -17.62 7.30
N VAL A 1107 44.63 -18.18 7.21
CA VAL A 1107 45.61 -18.24 8.32
C VAL A 1107 46.92 -17.59 7.92
N ASN A 1108 47.35 -16.58 8.68
CA ASN A 1108 48.68 -15.97 8.60
C ASN A 1108 48.96 -15.26 9.94
N PRO A 1109 49.56 -15.96 10.93
CA PRO A 1109 49.85 -15.40 12.24
C PRO A 1109 50.77 -14.17 12.18
N ASP A 1110 51.59 -14.05 11.14
CA ASP A 1110 52.59 -12.98 10.99
C ASP A 1110 52.02 -11.72 10.30
N ALA A 1111 50.75 -11.72 9.86
CA ALA A 1111 50.12 -10.62 9.12
C ALA A 1111 49.90 -9.33 9.95
N LYS A 1112 49.99 -9.40 11.29
CA LYS A 1112 49.69 -8.29 12.22
C LYS A 1112 48.30 -7.68 11.92
N GLN A 1113 48.22 -6.38 11.59
CA GLN A 1113 46.97 -5.68 11.23
C GLN A 1113 46.69 -5.64 9.72
N LYS A 1114 47.49 -6.29 8.88
CA LYS A 1114 47.23 -6.34 7.43
C LYS A 1114 46.18 -7.43 7.11
N PRO A 1115 45.18 -7.15 6.25
CA PRO A 1115 44.32 -8.20 5.70
C PRO A 1115 45.12 -9.26 4.93
N LEU A 1116 44.61 -10.50 4.86
CA LEU A 1116 45.34 -11.63 4.26
C LEU A 1116 45.29 -11.63 2.74
N PHE A 1117 44.25 -12.23 2.18
CA PHE A 1117 44.01 -12.36 0.75
C PHE A 1117 42.51 -12.43 0.49
N ALA A 1118 42.11 -12.10 -0.72
CA ALA A 1118 40.74 -12.22 -1.19
C ALA A 1118 40.52 -13.59 -1.84
N VAL A 1119 39.30 -14.11 -1.73
CA VAL A 1119 38.83 -15.28 -2.46
C VAL A 1119 37.66 -14.86 -3.34
N ASP A 1120 37.76 -15.15 -4.64
CA ASP A 1120 36.71 -14.86 -5.63
C ASP A 1120 35.80 -16.07 -5.80
N THR A 1121 36.33 -17.20 -6.29
CA THR A 1121 35.57 -18.43 -6.52
C THR A 1121 36.22 -19.65 -5.89
N VAL A 1122 35.39 -20.57 -5.43
CA VAL A 1122 35.77 -21.93 -5.05
C VAL A 1122 35.16 -22.89 -6.07
N GLU A 1123 35.99 -23.58 -6.82
CA GLU A 1123 35.59 -24.61 -7.78
C GLU A 1123 35.88 -26.00 -7.20
N PHE A 1124 34.86 -26.84 -7.12
CA PHE A 1124 34.93 -28.20 -6.63
C PHE A 1124 35.29 -29.15 -7.77
N ILE A 1125 36.38 -29.90 -7.64
CA ILE A 1125 36.88 -30.78 -8.70
C ILE A 1125 36.46 -32.22 -8.39
N GLY A 1126 35.63 -32.78 -9.27
CA GLY A 1126 35.25 -34.18 -9.22
C GLY A 1126 36.41 -35.07 -9.70
N GLY A 1127 36.83 -36.05 -8.91
CA GLY A 1127 37.76 -37.08 -9.36
C GLY A 1127 37.14 -37.96 -10.44
N SER A 1128 37.94 -38.52 -11.34
CA SER A 1128 37.52 -39.74 -12.05
C SER A 1128 37.31 -40.82 -11.00
N MET A 1129 36.12 -41.41 -10.94
CA MET A 1129 35.93 -42.65 -10.17
C MET A 1129 36.81 -43.75 -10.75
#